data_AF-A0A932V2Q6-F1
#
_entry.id   AF-A0A932V2Q6-F1
#
_cell.length_a   1.000
_cell.length_b   1.000
_cell.length_c   1.000
_cell.angle_alpha   90.00
_cell.angle_beta   90.00
_cell.angle_gamma   90.00
#
_symmetry.space_group_name_H-M   'P 1'
#
loop_
_entity.id
_entity.type
_entity.pdbx_description
1 polymer ?
#
loop_
_entity_poly.entity_id
_entity_poly.type
_entity_poly.pdbx_seq_one_letter_code
_entity_poly.pdbx_strand_id
1 'polypeptide(L)'
;MPLTLVLAAGSTGCFRATGISRPSVAVEEIPPSGGDRIAGLKATSGPGDFFLGNDSVQLAVDGAAFGDREGQFGAPSGGGILDVGSISLDQSFHRVSMPTDLLERLGPVANQDPDLPLVFDRYVPTTGNNSVRLDMQGYLLDPKGKLGAGTDGSGRVNGVSVQHRIILNKGELFFTLETTLTNGSGATLPLRNLGDHLSQHGGGFRFNVPAISDFSGAPINTWGVEIPGSDFAAPLTSSVVAPMVGLMGAESAGSTFDSHASLGIMPLDVDSLLVASDPQHALTENRPLFPARLVVGSPAADSLPNGQSLQYRRRLYVVGGASYSALVPAQATTVMNEMTQAKASLGNKDVGYLAYSSFGTATRNGARQTEFRFERYTFQGTDPENPANLTNAANWRLERVEWREPVDISPSNIAMGLLLPAIPNGSTGLTQRYRLSARNGVEQSPFLYLGTNNLDSTRPYLPTPITPSKTQLWQVLESLSPERGDVLDAAGNVVRSKQTAHAFSARQAGTLEVGGMNPLRFTFQGVGNPDPSMQRVRQMSSIYSEILKAKYFVGQNLGAYQYTAGNQVFGTAFGPSAATTVMYFPPGDYVAFATRGPMSHLDSLPVNASDTQLNTSHPFVVFTPTLPAGWTSFDMPGPTQATTGGLNPGEMLSSALAEGVQVVARTEEDVLTDPKALRDEFRAEIDTPVVTDAQRVPLGSDPFVVGARSASLGDGFATALFTPAPTTDRHGGARPSKGWNLAEFITQAEGAYTVIHRPRGPQGLFTVRGFDPKVAIGTGVNSWWTQTGPASLGKHVGDFDALELLRAEGCDPADPTAWYTEFSTVRSDWFALLNQQTPTAFTKGLGLSSARFSLDTPVGLARTYLKVGSAALDQSSLGPVLTALQTGAAVASTGPLLDVSVNGVGPGGLVAGPAATVTLNISLYAPDWVPVDEVRVVVNGGTPIAVPLASFKVSAADNRLRSASVDIPMPSGKDAWLVVEAGVPRTQTGPYQAGTPGSNNGTPWNKIMKGIYPIAITNPIFVDVTGGGYTPPGL
;
A
#
# COMPACT_ATOMS: atom_id res chain seq x y z
N MET A 1 13.86 -31.20 -10.54
CA MET A 1 13.79 -30.72 -9.14
C MET A 1 13.21 -29.29 -9.04
N PRO A 2 13.68 -28.25 -9.76
CA PRO A 2 13.10 -26.89 -9.63
C PRO A 2 11.72 -26.75 -10.30
N LEU A 3 11.57 -27.35 -11.49
CA LEU A 3 10.32 -27.37 -12.27
C LEU A 3 9.15 -27.98 -11.50
N THR A 4 9.44 -28.97 -10.65
CA THR A 4 8.48 -29.68 -9.82
C THR A 4 8.02 -28.84 -8.63
N LEU A 5 8.84 -27.91 -8.12
CA LEU A 5 8.48 -27.03 -7.01
C LEU A 5 7.52 -25.91 -7.45
N VAL A 6 7.71 -25.40 -8.67
CA VAL A 6 6.84 -24.38 -9.29
C VAL A 6 5.51 -25.00 -9.74
N LEU A 7 5.52 -26.22 -10.29
CA LEU A 7 4.30 -26.97 -10.64
C LEU A 7 3.54 -27.54 -9.42
N ALA A 8 4.24 -27.89 -8.33
CA ALA A 8 3.61 -28.37 -7.10
C ALA A 8 2.87 -27.26 -6.33
N ALA A 9 3.27 -25.99 -6.49
CA ALA A 9 2.55 -24.86 -5.93
C ALA A 9 1.16 -24.66 -6.55
N GLY A 10 0.91 -25.18 -7.76
CA GLY A 10 -0.39 -25.10 -8.44
C GLY A 10 -1.26 -26.36 -8.31
N SER A 11 -0.83 -27.41 -7.59
CA SER A 11 -1.53 -28.72 -7.68
C SER A 11 -1.33 -29.66 -6.49
N THR A 12 -1.96 -29.42 -5.33
CA THR A 12 -2.14 -30.50 -4.32
C THR A 12 -3.42 -30.35 -3.48
N GLY A 13 -4.48 -31.05 -3.89
CA GLY A 13 -5.68 -31.26 -3.06
C GLY A 13 -5.79 -32.71 -2.58
N CYS A 14 -5.95 -32.91 -1.27
CA CYS A 14 -6.46 -34.16 -0.66
C CYS A 14 -7.28 -33.81 0.60
N PHE A 15 -8.57 -34.20 0.64
CA PHE A 15 -9.56 -33.76 1.65
C PHE A 15 -10.27 -34.90 2.40
N ARG A 16 -10.53 -34.69 3.71
CA ARG A 16 -11.71 -35.12 4.53
C ARG A 16 -11.92 -34.05 5.63
N ALA A 17 -13.04 -33.29 5.68
CA ALA A 17 -14.37 -33.47 6.33
C ALA A 17 -14.38 -33.04 7.83
N THR A 18 -15.32 -32.29 8.46
CA THR A 18 -16.74 -31.88 8.23
C THR A 18 -17.13 -30.63 9.05
N GLY A 19 -18.17 -29.90 8.60
CA GLY A 19 -19.02 -28.98 9.40
C GLY A 19 -20.13 -28.31 8.57
N ILE A 20 -21.26 -29.02 8.38
CA ILE A 20 -22.43 -28.79 7.48
C ILE A 20 -22.10 -28.87 5.97
N SER A 21 -22.51 -29.96 5.33
CA SER A 21 -22.06 -30.39 3.99
C SER A 21 -22.89 -29.83 2.84
N ARG A 22 -22.32 -28.90 2.06
CA ARG A 22 -22.62 -28.83 0.62
C ARG A 22 -21.65 -29.76 -0.13
N PRO A 23 -22.09 -30.49 -1.17
CA PRO A 23 -21.23 -31.42 -1.92
C PRO A 23 -20.03 -30.69 -2.56
N SER A 24 -18.94 -31.42 -2.85
CA SER A 24 -17.71 -30.83 -3.43
C SER A 24 -17.93 -30.14 -4.78
N VAL A 25 -19.06 -30.40 -5.42
CA VAL A 25 -19.63 -29.66 -6.55
C VAL A 25 -21.13 -29.49 -6.28
N ALA A 26 -21.66 -28.27 -6.39
CA ALA A 26 -23.06 -27.96 -6.12
C ALA A 26 -23.61 -26.95 -7.14
N VAL A 27 -24.86 -27.15 -7.54
CA VAL A 27 -25.69 -26.14 -8.20
C VAL A 27 -27.07 -26.18 -7.57
N GLU A 28 -27.51 -25.07 -6.99
CA GLU A 28 -28.76 -25.00 -6.25
C GLU A 28 -29.36 -23.61 -6.29
N GLU A 29 -30.69 -23.54 -6.24
CA GLU A 29 -31.41 -22.28 -6.08
C GLU A 29 -31.34 -21.85 -4.61
N ILE A 30 -31.12 -20.56 -4.36
CA ILE A 30 -31.00 -19.97 -3.03
C ILE A 30 -32.41 -19.92 -2.40
N PRO A 31 -32.61 -20.52 -1.21
CA PRO A 31 -33.93 -20.68 -0.62
C PRO A 31 -34.51 -19.38 -0.02
N PRO A 32 -35.85 -19.24 0.04
CA PRO A 32 -36.55 -18.03 0.51
C PRO A 32 -36.56 -17.76 2.03
N SER A 33 -36.19 -18.72 2.89
CA SER A 33 -36.13 -18.52 4.34
C SER A 33 -34.90 -19.19 4.96
N GLY A 34 -34.14 -18.46 5.79
CA GLY A 34 -32.94 -18.97 6.47
C GLY A 34 -31.68 -19.07 5.59
N GLY A 35 -31.75 -18.62 4.34
CA GLY A 35 -30.59 -18.53 3.46
C GLY A 35 -29.80 -17.26 3.76
N ASP A 36 -28.90 -17.31 4.73
CA ASP A 36 -27.85 -16.29 4.82
C ASP A 36 -27.13 -16.22 3.47
N ARG A 37 -27.00 -14.99 2.97
CA ARG A 37 -26.13 -14.59 1.85
C ARG A 37 -24.84 -15.37 1.99
N ILE A 38 -24.50 -16.15 0.96
CA ILE A 38 -23.35 -17.03 0.97
C ILE A 38 -22.13 -16.21 1.39
N ALA A 39 -21.56 -16.51 2.56
CA ALA A 39 -20.49 -15.70 3.13
C ALA A 39 -19.36 -15.53 2.10
N GLY A 40 -18.92 -14.29 1.90
CA GLY A 40 -17.91 -13.90 0.91
C GLY A 40 -18.37 -13.87 -0.54
N LEU A 41 -19.68 -13.95 -0.81
CA LEU A 41 -20.29 -13.41 -2.02
C LEU A 41 -21.04 -12.12 -1.68
N LYS A 42 -21.00 -11.12 -2.57
CA LYS A 42 -21.68 -9.83 -2.44
C LYS A 42 -23.13 -10.03 -2.02
N ALA A 43 -23.58 -9.19 -1.09
CA ALA A 43 -24.90 -9.22 -0.47
C ALA A 43 -26.12 -9.04 -1.42
N THR A 44 -25.86 -8.95 -2.72
CA THR A 44 -26.82 -8.75 -3.80
C THR A 44 -27.49 -10.02 -4.28
N SER A 45 -26.90 -11.20 -4.03
CA SER A 45 -27.56 -12.48 -4.26
C SER A 45 -28.57 -12.79 -3.15
N GLY A 46 -29.72 -13.35 -3.53
CA GLY A 46 -30.81 -13.62 -2.60
C GLY A 46 -31.71 -14.77 -3.07
N PRO A 47 -32.85 -14.97 -2.39
CA PRO A 47 -33.82 -16.00 -2.77
C PRO A 47 -34.18 -15.97 -4.26
N GLY A 48 -34.20 -17.15 -4.89
CA GLY A 48 -34.49 -17.31 -6.32
C GLY A 48 -33.27 -17.17 -7.24
N ASP A 49 -32.11 -16.77 -6.72
CA ASP A 49 -30.83 -16.83 -7.46
C ASP A 49 -30.23 -18.23 -7.42
N PHE A 50 -29.22 -18.50 -8.24
CA PHE A 50 -28.50 -19.77 -8.26
C PHE A 50 -27.10 -19.64 -7.69
N PHE A 51 -26.76 -20.55 -6.77
CA PHE A 51 -25.39 -20.80 -6.37
C PHE A 51 -24.79 -21.92 -7.22
N LEU A 52 -23.54 -21.72 -7.64
CA LEU A 52 -22.71 -22.78 -8.19
C LEU A 52 -21.37 -22.78 -7.46
N GLY A 53 -20.81 -23.95 -7.17
CA GLY A 53 -19.47 -24.04 -6.61
C GLY A 53 -18.84 -25.41 -6.73
N ASN A 54 -17.51 -25.46 -6.66
CA ASN A 54 -16.73 -26.68 -6.54
C ASN A 54 -15.83 -26.67 -5.28
N ASP A 55 -14.62 -27.22 -5.35
CA ASP A 55 -13.60 -27.21 -4.32
C ASP A 55 -12.64 -26.03 -4.36
N SER A 56 -12.75 -25.18 -5.39
CA SER A 56 -11.81 -24.08 -5.66
C SER A 56 -12.49 -22.75 -5.98
N VAL A 57 -13.68 -22.77 -6.58
CA VAL A 57 -14.41 -21.61 -7.10
C VAL A 57 -15.88 -21.71 -6.74
N GLN A 58 -16.48 -20.56 -6.45
CA GLN A 58 -17.91 -20.40 -6.29
C GLN A 58 -18.42 -19.13 -6.97
N LEU A 59 -19.70 -19.12 -7.35
CA LEU A 59 -20.36 -17.98 -7.96
C LEU A 59 -21.85 -17.93 -7.67
N ALA A 60 -22.42 -16.74 -7.77
CA ALA A 60 -23.85 -16.49 -7.73
C ALA A 60 -24.35 -15.99 -9.11
N VAL A 61 -25.52 -16.49 -9.52
CA VAL A 61 -26.15 -16.17 -10.82
C VAL A 61 -27.57 -15.67 -10.57
N ASP A 62 -27.91 -14.54 -11.19
CA ASP A 62 -29.24 -13.91 -11.17
C ASP A 62 -30.28 -14.89 -11.71
N GLY A 63 -31.17 -15.37 -10.86
CA GLY A 63 -32.19 -16.37 -11.23
C GLY A 63 -33.57 -15.78 -11.51
N ALA A 64 -33.75 -14.46 -11.45
CA ALA A 64 -35.03 -13.85 -11.82
C ALA A 64 -35.32 -14.02 -13.30
N ALA A 65 -36.60 -14.16 -13.66
CA ALA A 65 -36.97 -14.03 -15.05
C ALA A 65 -36.82 -12.57 -15.49
N PHE A 66 -36.53 -12.39 -16.77
CA PHE A 66 -36.43 -11.05 -17.34
C PHE A 66 -37.70 -10.23 -17.09
N GLY A 67 -37.54 -9.10 -16.39
CA GLY A 67 -38.63 -8.17 -16.07
C GLY A 67 -39.28 -8.39 -14.69
N ASP A 68 -38.94 -9.46 -13.98
CA ASP A 68 -39.52 -9.77 -12.65
C ASP A 68 -39.03 -8.81 -11.55
N ARG A 69 -37.83 -8.24 -11.73
CA ARG A 69 -37.24 -7.23 -10.84
C ARG A 69 -36.32 -6.30 -11.62
N GLU A 70 -36.10 -5.12 -11.05
CA GLU A 70 -35.08 -4.20 -11.54
C GLU A 70 -33.71 -4.88 -11.46
N GLY A 71 -32.98 -4.91 -12.57
CA GLY A 71 -31.61 -5.40 -12.57
C GLY A 71 -30.68 -4.37 -11.95
N GLN A 72 -29.58 -4.84 -11.37
CA GLN A 72 -28.61 -3.98 -10.71
C GLN A 72 -27.75 -3.24 -11.73
N PHE A 73 -27.29 -2.05 -11.34
CA PHE A 73 -26.35 -1.25 -12.14
C PHE A 73 -26.85 -0.89 -13.55
N GLY A 74 -28.18 -0.78 -13.72
CA GLY A 74 -28.80 -0.43 -15.01
C GLY A 74 -28.82 -1.58 -16.04
N ALA A 75 -28.34 -2.77 -15.68
CA ALA A 75 -28.43 -3.95 -16.53
C ALA A 75 -29.83 -4.61 -16.42
N PRO A 76 -30.32 -5.32 -17.45
CA PRO A 76 -31.54 -6.09 -17.34
C PRO A 76 -31.35 -7.31 -16.42
N SER A 77 -32.41 -7.71 -15.72
CA SER A 77 -32.44 -8.90 -14.84
C SER A 77 -32.44 -10.21 -15.63
N GLY A 78 -31.86 -11.25 -15.02
CA GLY A 78 -31.90 -12.63 -15.49
C GLY A 78 -30.58 -13.15 -16.10
N GLY A 79 -30.01 -14.17 -15.46
CA GLY A 79 -28.87 -15.00 -15.88
C GLY A 79 -27.48 -14.33 -15.86
N GLY A 80 -27.38 -13.09 -15.38
CA GLY A 80 -26.09 -12.45 -15.12
C GLY A 80 -25.37 -13.08 -13.92
N ILE A 81 -24.06 -13.23 -14.00
CA ILE A 81 -23.24 -13.61 -12.85
C ILE A 81 -23.13 -12.38 -11.94
N LEU A 82 -23.58 -12.52 -10.70
CA LEU A 82 -23.67 -11.45 -9.70
C LEU A 82 -22.39 -11.32 -8.88
N ASP A 83 -21.69 -12.43 -8.66
CA ASP A 83 -20.41 -12.45 -7.97
C ASP A 83 -19.67 -13.79 -8.18
N VAL A 84 -18.35 -13.78 -7.98
CA VAL A 84 -17.44 -14.92 -8.10
C VAL A 84 -16.37 -14.83 -7.02
N GLY A 85 -16.14 -15.94 -6.30
CA GLY A 85 -15.09 -16.03 -5.28
C GLY A 85 -14.26 -17.31 -5.38
N SER A 86 -13.01 -17.24 -4.90
CA SER A 86 -12.18 -18.42 -4.65
C SER A 86 -12.48 -19.01 -3.27
N ILE A 87 -12.48 -20.33 -3.17
CA ILE A 87 -12.70 -21.05 -1.91
C ILE A 87 -11.35 -21.31 -1.25
N SER A 88 -11.23 -20.95 0.03
CA SER A 88 -10.07 -21.24 0.87
C SER A 88 -10.50 -21.95 2.17
N LEU A 89 -9.53 -22.30 3.01
CA LEU A 89 -9.77 -22.85 4.33
C LEU A 89 -9.26 -21.90 5.41
N ASP A 90 -10.05 -21.67 6.46
CA ASP A 90 -9.62 -20.89 7.61
C ASP A 90 -8.62 -21.66 8.50
N GLN A 91 -8.18 -21.01 9.58
CA GLN A 91 -7.25 -21.59 10.57
C GLN A 91 -7.86 -22.78 11.35
N SER A 92 -9.18 -22.98 11.25
CA SER A 92 -9.93 -24.08 11.87
C SER A 92 -10.40 -25.13 10.85
N PHE A 93 -9.93 -25.06 9.61
CA PHE A 93 -10.25 -25.98 8.50
C PHE A 93 -11.71 -25.94 8.03
N HIS A 94 -12.42 -24.85 8.29
CA HIS A 94 -13.70 -24.60 7.66
C HIS A 94 -13.49 -24.02 6.27
N ARG A 95 -14.38 -24.40 5.33
CA ARG A 95 -14.49 -23.70 4.05
C ARG A 95 -14.89 -22.26 4.32
N VAL A 96 -14.04 -21.34 3.91
CA VAL A 96 -14.33 -19.92 3.89
C VAL A 96 -14.24 -19.44 2.46
N SER A 97 -15.27 -18.73 2.01
CA SER A 97 -15.08 -17.89 0.84
C SER A 97 -14.11 -16.80 1.24
N MET A 98 -13.13 -16.55 0.39
CA MET A 98 -12.46 -15.28 0.46
C MET A 98 -13.49 -14.20 0.11
N PRO A 99 -13.68 -13.16 0.93
CA PRO A 99 -14.47 -12.00 0.54
C PRO A 99 -13.70 -11.34 -0.61
N THR A 100 -14.13 -11.60 -1.83
CA THR A 100 -13.60 -10.96 -3.03
C THR A 100 -14.76 -10.27 -3.68
N ASP A 101 -15.14 -9.11 -3.16
CA ASP A 101 -16.34 -8.36 -3.60
C ASP A 101 -16.05 -7.56 -4.89
N LEU A 102 -15.23 -8.14 -5.77
CA LEU A 102 -14.59 -7.46 -6.90
C LEU A 102 -15.39 -7.59 -8.20
N LEU A 103 -16.19 -8.65 -8.38
CA LEU A 103 -17.03 -8.82 -9.57
C LEU A 103 -18.46 -8.34 -9.28
N GLU A 104 -18.90 -7.22 -9.88
CA GLU A 104 -20.26 -6.72 -9.62
C GLU A 104 -21.34 -7.31 -10.52
N ARG A 105 -21.09 -7.40 -11.82
CA ARG A 105 -21.98 -8.06 -12.78
C ARG A 105 -21.25 -8.44 -14.05
N LEU A 106 -21.40 -9.69 -14.47
CA LEU A 106 -20.94 -10.20 -15.77
C LEU A 106 -22.11 -10.82 -16.53
N GLY A 107 -22.45 -10.27 -17.69
CA GLY A 107 -23.57 -10.75 -18.52
C GLY A 107 -23.20 -10.85 -19.99
N PRO A 108 -23.70 -11.86 -20.73
CA PRO A 108 -23.42 -11.98 -22.15
C PRO A 108 -24.18 -10.93 -22.98
N VAL A 109 -23.54 -10.46 -24.05
CA VAL A 109 -24.05 -9.44 -24.98
C VAL A 109 -23.80 -9.84 -26.43
N ALA A 110 -24.60 -9.34 -27.36
CA ALA A 110 -24.33 -9.45 -28.79
C ALA A 110 -23.55 -8.22 -29.31
N ASN A 111 -22.76 -8.41 -30.37
CA ASN A 111 -22.04 -7.33 -31.09
C ASN A 111 -21.05 -6.51 -30.23
N GLN A 112 -20.61 -7.04 -29.09
CA GLN A 112 -19.89 -6.31 -28.05
C GLN A 112 -20.62 -5.06 -27.51
N ASP A 113 -21.94 -5.00 -27.66
CA ASP A 113 -22.73 -3.83 -27.35
C ASP A 113 -23.51 -4.06 -26.04
N PRO A 114 -23.21 -3.32 -24.96
CA PRO A 114 -23.97 -3.39 -23.71
C PRO A 114 -25.48 -3.14 -23.87
N ASP A 115 -25.90 -2.45 -24.93
CA ASP A 115 -27.32 -2.21 -25.24
C ASP A 115 -28.00 -3.37 -25.99
N LEU A 116 -27.26 -4.43 -26.34
CA LEU A 116 -27.78 -5.67 -26.92
C LEU A 116 -27.56 -6.86 -25.95
N PRO A 117 -28.10 -6.80 -24.71
CA PRO A 117 -27.90 -7.83 -23.72
C PRO A 117 -28.67 -9.11 -24.06
N LEU A 118 -28.10 -10.25 -23.64
CA LEU A 118 -28.81 -11.51 -23.63
C LEU A 118 -29.36 -11.75 -22.22
N VAL A 119 -30.65 -12.03 -22.12
CA VAL A 119 -31.37 -12.21 -20.85
C VAL A 119 -32.05 -13.55 -20.80
N PHE A 120 -32.26 -14.08 -19.61
CA PHE A 120 -32.71 -15.46 -19.40
C PHE A 120 -33.94 -15.52 -18.50
N ASP A 121 -34.82 -16.49 -18.77
CA ASP A 121 -36.04 -16.73 -17.99
C ASP A 121 -36.25 -18.21 -17.63
N ARG A 122 -35.43 -19.10 -18.19
CA ARG A 122 -35.47 -20.53 -17.88
C ARG A 122 -34.10 -21.02 -17.46
N TYR A 123 -34.05 -21.65 -16.29
CA TYR A 123 -32.86 -22.16 -15.63
C TYR A 123 -33.01 -23.66 -15.38
N VAL A 124 -32.00 -24.44 -15.77
CA VAL A 124 -31.97 -25.90 -15.56
C VAL A 124 -30.67 -26.27 -14.87
N PRO A 125 -30.66 -26.36 -13.53
CA PRO A 125 -29.51 -26.85 -12.79
C PRO A 125 -29.35 -28.36 -12.99
N THR A 126 -28.13 -28.82 -13.25
CA THR A 126 -27.80 -30.22 -13.49
C THR A 126 -26.58 -30.61 -12.66
N THR A 127 -26.70 -31.69 -11.89
CA THR A 127 -25.61 -32.25 -11.08
C THR A 127 -25.17 -33.59 -11.64
N GLY A 128 -23.88 -33.74 -11.93
CA GLY A 128 -23.22 -35.00 -12.26
C GLY A 128 -22.19 -35.42 -11.21
N ASN A 129 -21.50 -36.54 -11.42
CA ASN A 129 -20.60 -37.13 -10.39
C ASN A 129 -19.41 -36.24 -10.00
N ASN A 130 -18.87 -35.44 -10.93
CA ASN A 130 -17.73 -34.53 -10.70
C ASN A 130 -17.90 -33.20 -11.46
N SER A 131 -19.14 -32.86 -11.81
CA SER A 131 -19.45 -31.68 -12.61
C SER A 131 -20.83 -31.17 -12.27
N VAL A 132 -20.98 -29.85 -12.22
CA VAL A 132 -22.27 -29.17 -12.11
C VAL A 132 -22.41 -28.18 -13.24
N ARG A 133 -23.65 -27.98 -13.67
CA ARG A 133 -23.97 -27.15 -14.81
C ARG A 133 -25.27 -26.40 -14.59
N LEU A 134 -25.31 -25.14 -15.00
CA LEU A 134 -26.54 -24.36 -15.12
C LEU A 134 -26.77 -24.07 -16.60
N ASP A 135 -27.81 -24.67 -17.19
CA ASP A 135 -28.28 -24.28 -18.51
C ASP A 135 -29.32 -23.18 -18.39
N MET A 136 -29.17 -22.18 -19.25
CA MET A 136 -30.06 -21.04 -19.35
C MET A 136 -30.58 -20.93 -20.78
N GLN A 137 -31.89 -20.73 -20.91
CA GLN A 137 -32.53 -20.40 -22.18
C GLN A 137 -33.11 -18.98 -22.06
N GLY A 138 -32.99 -18.23 -23.14
CA GLY A 138 -33.30 -16.81 -23.11
C GLY A 138 -33.37 -16.17 -24.49
N TYR A 139 -33.29 -14.84 -24.48
CA TYR A 139 -33.57 -13.98 -25.62
C TYR A 139 -32.49 -12.90 -25.78
N LEU A 140 -32.37 -12.40 -27.00
CA LEU A 140 -31.64 -11.17 -27.31
C LEU A 140 -32.61 -9.99 -27.17
N LEU A 141 -32.21 -8.96 -26.44
CA LEU A 141 -32.95 -7.70 -26.37
C LEU A 141 -32.35 -6.68 -27.34
N ASP A 142 -33.23 -5.91 -27.98
CA ASP A 142 -32.86 -4.73 -28.77
C ASP A 142 -33.84 -3.58 -28.49
N PRO A 143 -33.81 -3.01 -27.27
CA PRO A 143 -34.75 -1.96 -26.86
C PRO A 143 -34.56 -0.65 -27.64
N LYS A 144 -33.39 -0.47 -28.25
CA LYS A 144 -33.03 0.72 -29.03
C LYS A 144 -33.16 0.52 -30.55
N GLY A 145 -33.56 -0.67 -31.00
CA GLY A 145 -33.74 -0.99 -32.42
C GLY A 145 -32.45 -0.96 -33.25
N LYS A 146 -31.29 -1.20 -32.64
CA LYS A 146 -29.96 -1.13 -33.29
C LYS A 146 -29.79 -2.18 -34.40
N LEU A 147 -30.53 -3.29 -34.36
CA LEU A 147 -30.44 -4.36 -35.34
C LEU A 147 -31.41 -4.18 -36.52
N GLY A 148 -32.37 -3.26 -36.42
CA GLY A 148 -33.46 -3.10 -37.39
C GLY A 148 -34.36 -4.34 -37.51
N ALA A 149 -34.32 -5.24 -36.52
CA ALA A 149 -35.10 -6.46 -36.47
C ALA A 149 -36.45 -6.20 -35.76
N GLY A 150 -37.49 -6.98 -36.11
CA GLY A 150 -38.76 -6.90 -35.40
C GLY A 150 -38.61 -7.37 -33.96
N THR A 151 -39.08 -6.58 -33.00
CA THR A 151 -39.10 -6.93 -31.57
C THR A 151 -40.53 -7.09 -31.05
N ASP A 152 -40.69 -7.78 -29.92
CA ASP A 152 -41.96 -7.83 -29.19
C ASP A 152 -42.15 -6.61 -28.25
N GLY A 153 -43.25 -6.58 -27.51
CA GLY A 153 -43.58 -5.49 -26.58
C GLY A 153 -42.62 -5.33 -25.39
N SER A 154 -41.68 -6.27 -25.20
CA SER A 154 -40.62 -6.23 -24.19
C SER A 154 -39.23 -6.03 -24.80
N GLY A 155 -39.15 -5.73 -26.10
CA GLY A 155 -37.90 -5.49 -26.82
C GLY A 155 -37.14 -6.76 -27.20
N ARG A 156 -37.74 -7.95 -27.11
CA ARG A 156 -37.09 -9.22 -27.50
C ARG A 156 -37.08 -9.35 -29.01
N VAL A 157 -35.94 -9.71 -29.59
CA VAL A 157 -35.83 -9.88 -31.05
C VAL A 157 -36.58 -11.15 -31.50
N ASN A 158 -37.54 -10.98 -32.42
CA ASN A 158 -38.41 -12.06 -32.86
C ASN A 158 -37.63 -13.20 -33.54
N GLY A 159 -37.91 -14.43 -33.12
CA GLY A 159 -37.32 -15.64 -33.70
C GLY A 159 -35.83 -15.85 -33.37
N VAL A 160 -35.22 -15.05 -32.49
CA VAL A 160 -33.87 -15.31 -31.98
C VAL A 160 -33.95 -16.06 -30.67
N SER A 161 -33.14 -17.11 -30.53
CA SER A 161 -33.03 -17.88 -29.28
C SER A 161 -31.60 -17.89 -28.77
N VAL A 162 -31.44 -17.85 -27.45
CA VAL A 162 -30.14 -17.87 -26.79
C VAL A 162 -30.08 -19.06 -25.84
N GLN A 163 -28.99 -19.80 -25.91
CA GLN A 163 -28.59 -20.77 -24.90
C GLN A 163 -27.30 -20.30 -24.24
N HIS A 164 -27.29 -20.20 -22.92
CA HIS A 164 -26.09 -19.95 -22.14
C HIS A 164 -25.87 -21.07 -21.13
N ARG A 165 -24.62 -21.44 -20.91
CA ARG A 165 -24.28 -22.56 -20.05
C ARG A 165 -23.05 -22.23 -19.22
N ILE A 166 -23.17 -22.47 -17.93
CA ILE A 166 -22.07 -22.41 -16.97
C ILE A 166 -21.73 -23.84 -16.56
N ILE A 167 -20.46 -24.24 -16.65
CA ILE A 167 -19.97 -25.58 -16.30
C ILE A 167 -18.83 -25.47 -15.29
N LEU A 168 -18.96 -26.15 -14.16
CA LEU A 168 -17.91 -26.29 -13.15
C LEU A 168 -17.59 -27.77 -12.96
N ASN A 169 -16.32 -28.15 -13.15
CA ASN A 169 -15.87 -29.49 -12.81
C ASN A 169 -15.11 -29.48 -11.48
N LYS A 170 -15.09 -30.63 -10.81
CA LYS A 170 -14.33 -30.83 -9.59
C LYS A 170 -12.83 -30.68 -9.86
N GLY A 171 -12.13 -29.94 -9.00
CA GLY A 171 -10.70 -29.70 -9.04
C GLY A 171 -10.25 -28.59 -10.00
N GLU A 172 -11.16 -27.98 -10.76
CA GLU A 172 -10.83 -26.89 -11.68
C GLU A 172 -10.83 -25.53 -10.97
N LEU A 173 -9.82 -24.70 -11.24
CA LEU A 173 -9.70 -23.31 -10.78
C LEU A 173 -10.44 -22.30 -11.69
N PHE A 174 -11.25 -22.81 -12.60
CA PHE A 174 -11.99 -22.03 -13.58
C PHE A 174 -13.38 -22.61 -13.77
N PHE A 175 -14.26 -21.83 -14.39
CA PHE A 175 -15.51 -22.32 -14.94
C PHE A 175 -15.55 -22.07 -16.45
N THR A 176 -16.26 -22.93 -17.17
CA THR A 176 -16.45 -22.79 -18.61
C THR A 176 -17.79 -22.14 -18.87
N LEU A 177 -17.77 -21.13 -19.74
CA LEU A 177 -18.96 -20.48 -20.24
C LEU A 177 -19.14 -20.81 -21.72
N GLU A 178 -20.34 -21.24 -22.10
CA GLU A 178 -20.74 -21.48 -23.50
C GLU A 178 -21.97 -20.66 -23.81
N THR A 179 -21.89 -19.75 -24.78
CA THR A 179 -23.03 -18.95 -25.24
C THR A 179 -23.26 -19.27 -26.70
N THR A 180 -24.50 -19.64 -27.03
CA THR A 180 -24.95 -19.90 -28.40
C THR A 180 -26.16 -19.03 -28.69
N LEU A 181 -26.08 -18.26 -29.77
CA LEU A 181 -27.20 -17.46 -30.26
C LEU A 181 -27.59 -17.98 -31.63
N THR A 182 -28.85 -18.39 -31.78
CA THR A 182 -29.40 -18.96 -33.02
C THR A 182 -30.43 -18.01 -33.62
N ASN A 183 -30.25 -17.67 -34.89
CA ASN A 183 -31.19 -16.84 -35.64
C ASN A 183 -32.24 -17.70 -36.34
N GLY A 184 -33.49 -17.63 -35.89
CA GLY A 184 -34.66 -18.23 -36.54
C GLY A 184 -35.70 -17.18 -36.96
N SER A 185 -35.29 -15.92 -37.15
CA SER A 185 -36.18 -14.79 -37.46
C SER A 185 -36.79 -14.83 -38.86
N GLY A 186 -36.28 -15.69 -39.75
CA GLY A 186 -36.65 -15.72 -41.17
C GLY A 186 -35.83 -14.75 -42.05
N ALA A 187 -34.94 -13.94 -41.46
CA ALA A 187 -34.06 -13.00 -42.17
C ALA A 187 -32.61 -13.11 -41.69
N THR A 188 -31.66 -12.57 -42.46
CA THR A 188 -30.28 -12.36 -42.01
C THR A 188 -30.24 -11.16 -41.07
N LEU A 189 -29.68 -11.32 -39.87
CA LEU A 189 -29.57 -10.27 -38.87
C LEU A 189 -28.13 -9.72 -38.80
N PRO A 190 -27.92 -8.43 -38.51
CA PRO A 190 -26.60 -7.82 -38.36
C PRO A 190 -25.94 -8.20 -37.02
N LEU A 191 -25.95 -9.49 -36.69
CA LEU A 191 -25.29 -10.08 -35.53
C LEU A 191 -23.95 -10.65 -35.96
N ARG A 192 -22.88 -10.13 -35.36
CA ARG A 192 -21.50 -10.32 -35.80
C ARG A 192 -20.67 -11.09 -34.77
N ASN A 193 -20.92 -10.92 -33.48
CA ASN A 193 -20.26 -11.71 -32.44
C ASN A 193 -21.08 -11.80 -31.14
N LEU A 194 -20.53 -12.57 -30.20
CA LEU A 194 -20.97 -12.67 -28.81
C LEU A 194 -19.83 -12.22 -27.90
N GLY A 195 -20.16 -11.55 -26.81
CA GLY A 195 -19.19 -11.15 -25.79
C GLY A 195 -19.77 -11.20 -24.39
N ASP A 196 -18.91 -10.94 -23.41
CA ASP A 196 -19.26 -10.83 -22.00
C ASP A 196 -18.99 -9.40 -21.54
N HIS A 197 -20.04 -8.72 -21.09
CA HIS A 197 -19.97 -7.37 -20.54
C HIS A 197 -19.82 -7.44 -19.03
N LEU A 198 -18.68 -6.94 -18.56
CA LEU A 198 -18.38 -6.67 -17.17
C LEU A 198 -18.69 -5.20 -16.89
N SER A 199 -19.53 -4.95 -15.88
CA SER A 199 -19.82 -3.62 -15.35
C SER A 199 -19.35 -3.51 -13.90
N GLN A 200 -18.64 -2.43 -13.57
CA GLN A 200 -18.15 -2.13 -12.22
C GLN A 200 -18.37 -0.65 -11.89
N HIS A 201 -18.78 -0.34 -10.65
CA HIS A 201 -19.15 0.98 -10.14
C HIS A 201 -18.31 1.41 -8.92
N GLY A 202 -17.47 0.54 -8.34
CA GLY A 202 -16.49 0.86 -7.30
C GLY A 202 -15.64 -0.35 -6.87
N GLY A 203 -14.39 -0.13 -6.46
CA GLY A 203 -13.48 -1.18 -5.94
C GLY A 203 -13.05 -2.25 -6.97
N GLY A 204 -12.95 -1.90 -8.25
CA GLY A 204 -12.94 -2.87 -9.37
C GLY A 204 -11.59 -3.46 -9.80
N PHE A 205 -11.66 -4.24 -10.90
CA PHE A 205 -10.51 -4.89 -11.55
C PHE A 205 -9.80 -3.88 -12.45
N ARG A 206 -8.47 -3.85 -12.40
CA ARG A 206 -7.65 -3.34 -13.50
C ARG A 206 -7.65 -4.36 -14.63
N PHE A 207 -7.86 -3.92 -15.86
CA PHE A 207 -7.77 -4.83 -16.99
C PHE A 207 -6.30 -5.02 -17.34
N ASN A 208 -5.89 -6.22 -17.74
CA ASN A 208 -4.57 -6.48 -18.29
C ASN A 208 -4.78 -7.13 -19.65
N VAL A 209 -4.67 -6.30 -20.68
CA VAL A 209 -4.98 -6.68 -22.05
C VAL A 209 -3.70 -6.61 -22.87
N PRO A 210 -3.08 -7.74 -23.23
CA PRO A 210 -1.96 -7.77 -24.18
C PRO A 210 -2.48 -7.50 -25.60
N ALA A 211 -2.89 -6.26 -25.86
CA ALA A 211 -3.45 -5.85 -27.15
C ALA A 211 -2.38 -5.98 -28.25
N ILE A 212 -2.68 -6.77 -29.27
CA ILE A 212 -1.74 -7.13 -30.34
C ILE A 212 -1.93 -6.30 -31.61
N SER A 213 -3.16 -5.85 -31.86
CA SER A 213 -3.52 -4.99 -32.99
C SER A 213 -4.87 -4.32 -32.73
N ASP A 214 -5.17 -3.27 -33.48
CA ASP A 214 -6.53 -2.73 -33.54
C ASP A 214 -7.47 -3.67 -34.32
N PHE A 215 -8.76 -3.33 -34.36
CA PHE A 215 -9.78 -4.09 -35.10
C PHE A 215 -9.46 -4.25 -36.61
N SER A 216 -8.71 -3.31 -37.19
CA SER A 216 -8.31 -3.33 -38.61
C SER A 216 -7.06 -4.17 -38.89
N GLY A 217 -6.38 -4.63 -37.84
CA GLY A 217 -5.16 -5.43 -37.93
C GLY A 217 -3.86 -4.61 -37.85
N ALA A 218 -3.92 -3.30 -37.59
CA ALA A 218 -2.72 -2.49 -37.39
C ALA A 218 -2.10 -2.78 -36.02
N PRO A 219 -0.77 -3.00 -35.92
CA PRO A 219 -0.12 -3.28 -34.64
C PRO A 219 -0.29 -2.14 -33.63
N ILE A 220 -0.53 -2.48 -32.36
CA ILE A 220 -0.60 -1.53 -31.25
C ILE A 220 0.69 -1.61 -30.45
N ASN A 221 1.40 -0.47 -30.35
CA ASN A 221 2.67 -0.37 -29.65
C ASN A 221 2.64 0.61 -28.45
N THR A 222 1.47 1.15 -28.10
CA THR A 222 1.29 2.11 -26.99
C THR A 222 1.26 1.41 -25.63
N TRP A 223 1.71 2.11 -24.58
CA TRP A 223 1.77 1.64 -23.18
C TRP A 223 0.44 1.71 -22.45
N GLY A 224 0.28 0.88 -21.41
CA GLY A 224 -0.90 0.89 -20.57
C GLY A 224 -2.01 0.01 -21.13
N VAL A 225 -2.88 -0.42 -20.23
CA VAL A 225 -4.26 -0.91 -20.39
C VAL A 225 -5.16 0.08 -21.16
N GLU A 226 -4.58 1.16 -21.71
CA GLU A 226 -5.19 2.09 -22.65
C GLU A 226 -5.43 1.37 -23.99
N ILE A 227 -6.41 0.47 -23.97
CA ILE A 227 -7.29 0.31 -25.13
C ILE A 227 -7.69 1.74 -25.52
N PRO A 228 -7.50 2.17 -26.78
CA PRO A 228 -8.07 3.42 -27.25
C PRO A 228 -9.55 3.41 -26.87
N GLY A 229 -9.96 4.29 -25.95
CA GLY A 229 -11.25 4.21 -25.27
C GLY A 229 -12.35 3.84 -26.26
N SER A 230 -12.94 2.66 -26.07
CA SER A 230 -13.84 2.12 -27.08
C SER A 230 -15.12 2.92 -27.08
N ASP A 231 -15.56 3.33 -28.26
CA ASP A 231 -16.90 3.89 -28.40
C ASP A 231 -17.90 2.75 -28.28
N PHE A 232 -18.53 2.61 -27.12
CA PHE A 232 -19.59 1.63 -26.90
C PHE A 232 -20.83 1.87 -27.77
N ALA A 233 -20.95 3.02 -28.46
CA ALA A 233 -21.95 3.19 -29.51
C ALA A 233 -21.56 2.47 -30.82
N ALA A 234 -20.28 2.18 -31.03
CA ALA A 234 -19.73 1.45 -32.17
C ALA A 234 -18.53 0.55 -31.77
N PRO A 235 -18.74 -0.45 -30.90
CA PRO A 235 -17.63 -1.21 -30.30
C PRO A 235 -16.87 -2.04 -31.33
N LEU A 236 -17.55 -2.57 -32.35
CA LEU A 236 -16.93 -3.35 -33.43
C LEU A 236 -16.04 -2.54 -34.37
N THR A 237 -15.90 -1.24 -34.20
CA THR A 237 -14.93 -0.42 -34.93
C THR A 237 -13.80 0.10 -34.05
N SER A 238 -13.97 0.07 -32.72
CA SER A 238 -13.03 0.62 -31.74
C SER A 238 -12.40 -0.44 -30.84
N SER A 239 -12.77 -1.72 -31.00
CA SER A 239 -12.19 -2.84 -30.26
C SER A 239 -10.72 -3.07 -30.62
N VAL A 240 -9.98 -3.67 -29.70
CA VAL A 240 -8.64 -4.21 -29.96
C VAL A 240 -8.67 -5.73 -30.00
N VAL A 241 -7.66 -6.33 -30.63
CA VAL A 241 -7.47 -7.78 -30.65
C VAL A 241 -6.51 -8.17 -29.53
N ALA A 242 -6.87 -9.18 -28.73
CA ALA A 242 -6.02 -9.71 -27.66
C ALA A 242 -6.07 -11.24 -27.59
N PRO A 243 -4.98 -11.93 -27.23
CA PRO A 243 -4.95 -13.39 -27.10
C PRO A 243 -5.74 -13.92 -25.89
N MET A 244 -5.91 -13.11 -24.85
CA MET A 244 -6.60 -13.37 -23.57
C MET A 244 -6.73 -12.04 -22.81
N VAL A 245 -7.52 -12.00 -21.74
CA VAL A 245 -7.68 -10.82 -20.87
C VAL A 245 -7.48 -11.24 -19.42
N GLY A 246 -6.56 -10.57 -18.71
CA GLY A 246 -6.44 -10.65 -17.26
C GLY A 246 -7.24 -9.52 -16.60
N LEU A 247 -7.77 -9.77 -15.41
CA LEU A 247 -8.43 -8.82 -14.55
C LEU A 247 -7.71 -8.88 -13.20
N MET A 248 -7.06 -7.79 -12.80
CA MET A 248 -6.32 -7.71 -11.54
C MET A 248 -7.19 -6.99 -10.52
N GLY A 249 -7.59 -7.68 -9.47
CA GLY A 249 -8.38 -7.14 -8.38
C GLY A 249 -7.55 -7.15 -7.09
N ALA A 250 -7.62 -6.06 -6.36
CA ALA A 250 -6.98 -5.92 -5.06
C ALA A 250 -8.04 -5.48 -4.06
N GLU A 251 -8.25 -6.27 -3.02
CA GLU A 251 -9.08 -5.90 -1.89
C GLU A 251 -8.28 -6.08 -0.58
N SER A 252 -8.46 -5.17 0.37
CA SER A 252 -7.91 -5.38 1.71
C SER A 252 -8.81 -6.39 2.43
N ALA A 253 -8.40 -7.64 2.61
CA ALA A 253 -9.18 -8.61 3.42
C ALA A 253 -8.87 -8.53 4.93
N GLY A 254 -8.16 -7.49 5.37
CA GLY A 254 -7.82 -7.28 6.77
C GLY A 254 -7.14 -5.95 7.02
N SER A 255 -6.62 -5.78 8.23
CA SER A 255 -5.86 -4.60 8.63
C SER A 255 -4.39 -4.64 8.17
N THR A 256 -3.77 -5.80 7.96
CA THR A 256 -2.45 -5.97 7.32
C THR A 256 -2.43 -6.96 6.16
N PHE A 257 -3.47 -7.80 6.03
CA PHE A 257 -3.60 -8.77 4.94
C PHE A 257 -4.20 -8.12 3.69
N ASP A 258 -3.36 -7.94 2.68
CA ASP A 258 -3.80 -7.67 1.32
C ASP A 258 -4.29 -9.01 0.72
N SER A 259 -5.51 -9.03 0.17
CA SER A 259 -6.03 -10.20 -0.54
C SER A 259 -6.36 -9.81 -1.96
N HIS A 260 -5.65 -10.40 -2.89
CA HIS A 260 -5.93 -10.16 -4.29
C HIS A 260 -6.81 -11.28 -4.80
N ALA A 261 -7.79 -10.90 -5.61
CA ALA A 261 -8.44 -11.83 -6.52
C ALA A 261 -8.13 -11.36 -7.93
N SER A 262 -7.75 -12.27 -8.80
CA SER A 262 -7.56 -11.99 -10.21
C SER A 262 -8.42 -12.95 -11.01
N LEU A 263 -9.06 -12.40 -12.05
CA LEU A 263 -9.83 -13.18 -12.99
C LEU A 263 -9.11 -13.23 -14.33
N GLY A 264 -9.35 -14.26 -15.11
CA GLY A 264 -8.78 -14.39 -16.46
C GLY A 264 -9.80 -14.91 -17.43
N ILE A 265 -9.94 -14.27 -18.60
CA ILE A 265 -10.82 -14.70 -19.68
C ILE A 265 -9.97 -15.23 -20.82
N MET A 266 -10.11 -16.53 -21.10
CA MET A 266 -9.38 -17.23 -22.14
C MET A 266 -10.33 -17.88 -23.15
N PRO A 267 -10.20 -17.60 -24.46
CA PRO A 267 -10.98 -18.30 -25.47
C PRO A 267 -10.59 -19.78 -25.57
N LEU A 268 -11.53 -20.66 -25.93
CA LEU A 268 -11.25 -22.07 -26.15
C LEU A 268 -11.04 -22.45 -27.62
N ASP A 269 -11.80 -21.83 -28.51
CA ASP A 269 -11.90 -22.27 -29.91
C ASP A 269 -11.26 -21.29 -30.90
N VAL A 270 -10.69 -20.18 -30.41
CA VAL A 270 -10.07 -19.13 -31.23
C VAL A 270 -8.74 -18.68 -30.62
N ASP A 271 -7.83 -18.21 -31.48
CA ASP A 271 -6.50 -17.74 -31.05
C ASP A 271 -6.53 -16.32 -30.44
N SER A 272 -7.59 -15.55 -30.66
CA SER A 272 -7.75 -14.19 -30.17
C SER A 272 -9.21 -13.79 -29.94
N LEU A 273 -9.39 -12.79 -29.10
CA LEU A 273 -10.63 -12.15 -28.71
C LEU A 273 -10.64 -10.69 -29.15
N LEU A 274 -11.83 -10.13 -29.32
CA LEU A 274 -12.03 -8.70 -29.41
C LEU A 274 -12.30 -8.13 -28.02
N VAL A 275 -11.72 -6.97 -27.72
CA VAL A 275 -11.85 -6.32 -26.41
C VAL A 275 -12.23 -4.86 -26.60
N ALA A 276 -13.33 -4.46 -25.98
CA ALA A 276 -13.76 -3.06 -25.86
C ALA A 276 -13.78 -2.66 -24.38
N SER A 277 -13.17 -1.54 -24.01
CA SER A 277 -13.17 -1.07 -22.62
C SER A 277 -13.22 0.45 -22.50
N ASP A 278 -13.63 0.92 -21.33
CA ASP A 278 -13.42 2.32 -20.95
C ASP A 278 -11.90 2.61 -20.89
N PRO A 279 -11.47 3.84 -21.23
CA PRO A 279 -10.08 4.26 -21.07
C PRO A 279 -9.71 4.32 -19.58
N GLN A 280 -8.60 3.69 -19.20
CA GLN A 280 -8.09 3.68 -17.82
C GLN A 280 -6.68 4.24 -17.76
N HIS A 281 -6.45 5.29 -16.95
CA HIS A 281 -5.11 5.83 -16.69
C HIS A 281 -4.39 5.02 -15.61
N ALA A 282 -3.97 3.82 -15.97
CA ALA A 282 -3.43 2.83 -15.03
C ALA A 282 -2.06 3.19 -14.42
N LEU A 283 -1.36 4.19 -14.97
CA LEU A 283 0.02 4.51 -14.58
C LEU A 283 0.15 5.60 -13.50
N THR A 284 -0.95 6.29 -13.14
CA THR A 284 -0.94 7.43 -12.21
C THR A 284 -1.70 7.18 -10.91
N GLU A 285 -2.39 6.04 -10.78
CA GLU A 285 -3.32 5.77 -9.68
C GLU A 285 -2.92 4.53 -8.87
N ASN A 286 -2.68 4.70 -7.57
CA ASN A 286 -2.18 3.62 -6.71
C ASN A 286 -3.18 2.47 -6.53
N ARG A 287 -4.49 2.75 -6.50
CA ARG A 287 -5.61 1.78 -6.51
C ARG A 287 -6.83 2.45 -7.17
N PRO A 288 -7.37 1.95 -8.29
CA PRO A 288 -8.48 2.63 -8.96
C PRO A 288 -9.79 2.45 -8.20
N LEU A 289 -10.47 3.58 -7.93
CA LEU A 289 -11.83 3.64 -7.38
C LEU A 289 -12.84 4.12 -8.44
N PHE A 290 -12.63 3.77 -9.71
CA PHE A 290 -13.43 4.30 -10.82
C PHE A 290 -14.39 3.25 -11.37
N PRO A 291 -15.60 3.65 -11.79
CA PRO A 291 -16.45 2.81 -12.60
C PRO A 291 -15.70 2.35 -13.86
N ALA A 292 -15.77 1.07 -14.18
CA ALA A 292 -15.10 0.49 -15.34
C ALA A 292 -16.04 -0.46 -16.06
N ARG A 293 -16.02 -0.41 -17.39
CA ARG A 293 -16.73 -1.35 -18.25
C ARG A 293 -15.79 -2.01 -19.23
N LEU A 294 -16.03 -3.29 -19.46
CA LEU A 294 -15.26 -4.14 -20.37
C LEU A 294 -16.20 -5.09 -21.09
N VAL A 295 -16.02 -5.25 -22.39
CA VAL A 295 -16.65 -6.32 -23.17
C VAL A 295 -15.58 -7.16 -23.84
N VAL A 296 -15.59 -8.46 -23.57
CA VAL A 296 -14.66 -9.42 -24.17
C VAL A 296 -15.45 -10.41 -25.01
N GLY A 297 -15.16 -10.52 -26.30
CA GLY A 297 -15.97 -11.34 -27.20
C GLY A 297 -15.23 -12.04 -28.31
N SER A 298 -15.96 -12.91 -28.99
CA SER A 298 -15.45 -13.68 -30.12
C SER A 298 -15.08 -12.78 -31.30
N PRO A 299 -14.22 -13.26 -32.23
CA PRO A 299 -13.99 -12.59 -33.51
C PRO A 299 -15.32 -12.24 -34.21
N ALA A 300 -15.33 -11.12 -34.92
CA ALA A 300 -16.51 -10.64 -35.62
C ALA A 300 -16.69 -11.37 -36.97
N ALA A 301 -17.90 -11.86 -37.21
CA ALA A 301 -18.40 -12.26 -38.52
C ALA A 301 -19.05 -11.06 -39.25
N ASP A 302 -19.47 -11.25 -40.50
CA ASP A 302 -20.15 -10.21 -41.28
C ASP A 302 -21.61 -9.99 -40.84
N SER A 303 -22.36 -11.08 -40.65
CA SER A 303 -23.76 -11.10 -40.20
C SER A 303 -24.16 -12.54 -39.81
N LEU A 304 -25.37 -12.72 -39.26
CA LEU A 304 -25.90 -14.03 -38.90
C LEU A 304 -27.09 -14.41 -39.80
N PRO A 305 -26.90 -15.34 -40.77
CA PRO A 305 -27.99 -15.81 -41.62
C PRO A 305 -29.09 -16.54 -40.84
N ASN A 306 -30.30 -16.59 -41.41
CA ASN A 306 -31.40 -17.39 -40.86
C ASN A 306 -31.01 -18.89 -40.80
N GLY A 307 -31.34 -19.55 -39.70
CA GLY A 307 -31.00 -20.95 -39.42
C GLY A 307 -29.57 -21.19 -38.92
N GLN A 308 -28.73 -20.16 -38.83
CA GLN A 308 -27.34 -20.28 -38.37
C GLN A 308 -27.18 -19.83 -36.91
N SER A 309 -26.05 -20.19 -36.30
CA SER A 309 -25.72 -19.83 -34.91
C SER A 309 -24.33 -19.20 -34.77
N LEU A 310 -24.20 -18.26 -33.83
CA LEU A 310 -22.91 -17.83 -33.29
C LEU A 310 -22.64 -18.59 -32.00
N GLN A 311 -21.41 -19.01 -31.79
CA GLN A 311 -20.99 -19.68 -30.57
C GLN A 311 -19.74 -19.01 -29.98
N TYR A 312 -19.74 -18.81 -28.66
CA TYR A 312 -18.59 -18.29 -27.92
C TYR A 312 -18.32 -19.15 -26.68
N ARG A 313 -17.18 -19.86 -26.71
CA ARG A 313 -16.70 -20.74 -25.64
C ARG A 313 -15.41 -20.19 -25.04
N ARG A 314 -15.43 -20.02 -23.71
CA ARG A 314 -14.32 -19.41 -22.96
C ARG A 314 -14.26 -19.97 -21.54
N ARG A 315 -13.07 -19.94 -20.95
CA ARG A 315 -12.85 -20.22 -19.53
C ARG A 315 -12.67 -18.91 -18.78
N LEU A 316 -13.34 -18.80 -17.63
CA LEU A 316 -13.05 -17.79 -16.62
C LEU A 316 -12.26 -18.43 -15.48
N TYR A 317 -11.00 -18.03 -15.36
CA TYR A 317 -10.13 -18.41 -14.26
C TYR A 317 -10.34 -17.49 -13.06
N VAL A 318 -10.26 -18.04 -11.86
CA VAL A 318 -10.36 -17.30 -10.60
C VAL A 318 -9.17 -17.70 -9.74
N VAL A 319 -8.35 -16.73 -9.40
CA VAL A 319 -7.21 -16.92 -8.48
C VAL A 319 -7.38 -15.92 -7.36
N GLY A 320 -7.58 -16.39 -6.13
CA GLY A 320 -7.72 -15.53 -4.96
C GLY A 320 -6.95 -16.05 -3.76
N GLY A 321 -6.60 -15.13 -2.86
CA GLY A 321 -5.96 -15.46 -1.59
C GLY A 321 -5.13 -14.30 -1.04
N ALA A 322 -4.66 -14.44 0.20
CA ALA A 322 -3.75 -13.49 0.82
C ALA A 322 -2.46 -13.38 -0.02
N SER A 323 -1.89 -12.18 -0.12
CA SER A 323 -0.63 -11.95 -0.82
C SER A 323 0.46 -12.83 -0.22
N TYR A 324 0.82 -13.89 -0.96
CA TYR A 324 1.89 -14.79 -0.58
C TYR A 324 3.24 -14.08 -0.74
N SER A 325 4.24 -14.64 -0.07
CA SER A 325 5.65 -14.23 -0.16
C SER A 325 6.11 -13.83 -1.56
N ALA A 326 7.16 -13.02 -1.65
CA ALA A 326 7.86 -12.69 -2.90
C ALA A 326 8.27 -13.90 -3.78
N LEU A 327 8.24 -15.14 -3.25
CA LEU A 327 8.54 -16.39 -3.96
C LEU A 327 7.42 -16.90 -4.88
N VAL A 328 6.20 -16.38 -4.76
CA VAL A 328 5.04 -16.81 -5.57
C VAL A 328 4.65 -15.66 -6.50
N PRO A 329 4.33 -15.90 -7.78
CA PRO A 329 3.84 -14.83 -8.65
C PRO A 329 2.59 -14.18 -8.04
N ALA A 330 2.47 -12.85 -8.16
CA ALA A 330 1.24 -12.14 -7.79
C ALA A 330 0.04 -12.78 -8.51
N GLN A 331 -1.15 -12.67 -7.94
CA GLN A 331 -2.36 -13.37 -8.39
C GLN A 331 -2.66 -13.08 -9.88
N ALA A 332 -2.36 -11.87 -10.34
CA ALA A 332 -2.46 -11.48 -11.75
C ALA A 332 -1.46 -12.24 -12.66
N THR A 333 -0.20 -12.35 -12.25
CA THR A 333 0.81 -13.14 -12.98
C THR A 333 0.46 -14.63 -12.96
N THR A 334 -0.10 -15.11 -11.84
CA THR A 334 -0.56 -16.49 -11.68
C THR A 334 -1.69 -16.79 -12.66
N VAL A 335 -2.74 -15.97 -12.71
CA VAL A 335 -3.85 -16.21 -13.66
C VAL A 335 -3.38 -16.12 -15.12
N MET A 336 -2.45 -15.22 -15.43
CA MET A 336 -1.85 -15.13 -16.77
C MET A 336 -0.97 -16.35 -17.11
N ASN A 337 -0.25 -16.93 -16.13
CA ASN A 337 0.50 -18.17 -16.30
C ASN A 337 -0.43 -19.35 -16.58
N GLU A 338 -1.49 -19.51 -15.79
CA GLU A 338 -2.50 -20.56 -15.96
C GLU A 338 -3.12 -20.50 -17.37
N MET A 339 -3.54 -19.31 -17.81
CA MET A 339 -4.07 -19.11 -19.16
C MET A 339 -3.01 -19.38 -20.25
N THR A 340 -1.77 -18.94 -20.06
CA THR A 340 -0.67 -19.19 -21.02
C THR A 340 -0.41 -20.69 -21.18
N GLN A 341 -0.34 -21.42 -20.08
CA GLN A 341 -0.13 -22.86 -20.07
C GLN A 341 -1.32 -23.63 -20.68
N ALA A 342 -2.54 -23.25 -20.31
CA ALA A 342 -3.75 -23.88 -20.83
C ALA A 342 -3.89 -23.65 -22.34
N LYS A 343 -3.63 -22.41 -22.82
CA LYS A 343 -3.65 -22.09 -24.25
C LYS A 343 -2.59 -22.88 -25.04
N ALA A 344 -1.37 -22.97 -24.51
CA ALA A 344 -0.32 -23.77 -25.14
C ALA A 344 -0.72 -25.25 -25.21
N SER A 345 -1.31 -25.79 -24.15
CA SER A 345 -1.78 -27.18 -24.09
C SER A 345 -2.90 -27.46 -25.10
N LEU A 346 -3.87 -26.55 -25.24
CA LEU A 346 -4.95 -26.66 -26.24
C LEU A 346 -4.41 -26.63 -27.68
N GLY A 347 -3.34 -25.86 -27.92
CA GLY A 347 -2.69 -25.75 -29.23
C GLY A 347 -1.58 -26.77 -29.49
N ASN A 348 -1.29 -27.70 -28.57
CA ASN A 348 -0.12 -28.58 -28.61
C ASN A 348 1.22 -27.82 -28.84
N LYS A 349 1.36 -26.68 -28.17
CA LYS A 349 2.53 -25.79 -28.20
C LYS A 349 3.30 -25.85 -26.89
N ASP A 350 4.52 -25.34 -26.90
CA ASP A 350 5.42 -25.31 -25.75
C ASP A 350 5.43 -23.93 -25.07
N VAL A 351 5.80 -23.91 -23.80
CA VAL A 351 6.06 -22.69 -23.01
C VAL A 351 7.49 -22.71 -22.50
N GLY A 352 8.10 -21.53 -22.39
CA GLY A 352 9.38 -21.32 -21.75
C GLY A 352 9.23 -20.49 -20.48
N TYR A 353 10.21 -20.62 -19.58
CA TYR A 353 10.21 -19.92 -18.30
C TYR A 353 11.15 -18.70 -18.34
N LEU A 354 10.64 -17.57 -17.87
CA LEU A 354 11.41 -16.36 -17.61
C LEU A 354 11.18 -15.91 -16.17
N ALA A 355 12.26 -15.63 -15.48
CA ALA A 355 12.30 -15.03 -14.16
C ALA A 355 12.73 -13.57 -14.29
N TYR A 356 11.94 -12.62 -13.79
CA TYR A 356 12.30 -11.20 -13.81
C TYR A 356 12.08 -10.54 -12.44
N SER A 357 12.77 -9.43 -12.18
CA SER A 357 12.53 -8.61 -10.99
C SER A 357 12.31 -7.13 -11.37
N SER A 358 12.41 -6.23 -10.40
CA SER A 358 12.41 -4.78 -10.56
C SER A 358 13.67 -4.31 -11.30
N PHE A 359 13.50 -3.85 -12.54
CA PHE A 359 14.58 -3.28 -13.37
C PHE A 359 14.09 -2.02 -14.08
N GLY A 360 15.01 -1.23 -14.64
CA GLY A 360 14.75 0.04 -15.34
C GLY A 360 14.33 1.26 -14.48
N THR A 361 14.63 2.49 -14.94
CA THR A 361 14.30 3.76 -14.25
C THR A 361 12.88 3.87 -13.75
N ALA A 362 11.91 3.26 -14.43
CA ALA A 362 10.52 3.27 -13.99
C ALA A 362 10.31 2.71 -12.57
N THR A 363 11.28 2.01 -12.00
CA THR A 363 11.26 1.54 -10.60
C THR A 363 12.07 2.44 -9.64
N ARG A 364 12.80 3.45 -10.16
CA ARG A 364 13.76 4.32 -9.47
C ARG A 364 13.09 5.37 -8.56
N ASN A 365 12.09 6.07 -9.05
CA ASN A 365 11.50 7.22 -8.36
C ASN A 365 10.26 6.88 -7.52
N GLY A 366 10.20 5.65 -7.02
CA GLY A 366 9.33 5.29 -5.91
C GLY A 366 8.44 4.08 -6.12
N ALA A 367 7.59 3.88 -5.12
CA ALA A 367 6.59 2.84 -5.10
C ALA A 367 5.41 3.26 -6.00
N ARG A 368 5.68 3.37 -7.30
CA ARG A 368 4.69 3.61 -8.34
C ARG A 368 4.38 2.30 -9.01
N GLN A 369 3.11 2.15 -9.35
CA GLN A 369 2.67 1.01 -10.14
C GLN A 369 3.44 0.97 -11.46
N THR A 370 3.96 -0.21 -11.79
CA THR A 370 4.85 -0.39 -12.95
C THR A 370 4.29 -1.46 -13.88
N GLU A 371 4.16 -1.11 -15.15
CA GLU A 371 3.84 -2.02 -16.26
C GLU A 371 5.13 -2.61 -16.81
N PHE A 372 5.18 -3.93 -16.97
CA PHE A 372 6.25 -4.69 -17.61
C PHE A 372 5.74 -5.28 -18.92
N ARG A 373 6.47 -5.05 -20.01
CA ARG A 373 6.12 -5.57 -21.33
C ARG A 373 7.06 -6.68 -21.75
N PHE A 374 6.51 -7.68 -22.41
CA PHE A 374 7.25 -8.78 -23.01
C PHE A 374 6.87 -8.85 -24.48
N GLU A 375 7.85 -8.54 -25.32
CA GLU A 375 7.68 -8.46 -26.77
C GLU A 375 8.50 -9.57 -27.44
N ARG A 376 7.86 -10.29 -28.34
CA ARG A 376 8.45 -11.37 -29.10
C ARG A 376 8.96 -10.87 -30.45
N TYR A 377 10.11 -11.37 -30.84
CA TYR A 377 10.71 -11.11 -32.14
C TYR A 377 9.97 -11.88 -33.25
N THR A 378 9.50 -11.17 -34.29
CA THR A 378 8.63 -11.72 -35.35
C THR A 378 9.29 -11.78 -36.73
N PHE A 379 10.50 -11.23 -36.90
CA PHE A 379 11.17 -11.24 -38.20
C PHE A 379 11.58 -12.67 -38.63
N GLN A 380 11.20 -13.03 -39.86
CA GLN A 380 11.45 -14.36 -40.48
C GLN A 380 12.26 -14.25 -41.78
N GLY A 381 12.86 -13.09 -42.06
CA GLY A 381 13.67 -12.88 -43.27
C GLY A 381 15.08 -13.48 -43.15
N THR A 382 15.90 -13.26 -44.18
CA THR A 382 17.31 -13.67 -44.18
C THR A 382 18.10 -12.90 -43.12
N ASP A 383 18.99 -13.60 -42.40
CA ASP A 383 19.82 -13.06 -41.32
C ASP A 383 19.00 -12.38 -40.18
N PRO A 384 18.22 -13.17 -39.42
CA PRO A 384 17.44 -12.67 -38.29
C PRO A 384 18.30 -12.16 -37.13
N GLU A 385 19.63 -12.32 -37.19
CA GLU A 385 20.55 -11.87 -36.16
C GLU A 385 21.17 -10.50 -36.46
N ASN A 386 20.90 -9.93 -37.64
CA ASN A 386 21.38 -8.61 -38.01
C ASN A 386 20.94 -7.54 -36.99
N PRO A 387 21.87 -6.73 -36.44
CA PRO A 387 21.55 -5.66 -35.49
C PRO A 387 20.46 -4.69 -35.98
N ALA A 388 20.41 -4.39 -37.28
CA ALA A 388 19.39 -3.50 -37.86
C ALA A 388 17.97 -4.07 -37.77
N ASN A 389 17.84 -5.41 -37.85
CA ASN A 389 16.55 -6.08 -37.71
C ASN A 389 16.13 -6.17 -36.24
N LEU A 390 17.09 -6.27 -35.31
CA LEU A 390 16.84 -6.34 -33.87
C LEU A 390 16.43 -4.98 -33.28
N THR A 391 16.97 -3.88 -33.80
CA THR A 391 16.61 -2.52 -33.35
C THR A 391 15.32 -2.00 -33.99
N ASN A 392 14.86 -2.59 -35.10
CA ASN A 392 13.61 -2.20 -35.74
C ASN A 392 12.38 -2.64 -34.92
N ALA A 393 11.65 -1.67 -34.36
CA ALA A 393 10.45 -1.91 -33.56
C ALA A 393 9.34 -2.68 -34.30
N ALA A 394 9.25 -2.59 -35.64
CA ALA A 394 8.24 -3.32 -36.42
C ALA A 394 8.44 -4.84 -36.41
N ASN A 395 9.64 -5.30 -36.04
CA ASN A 395 9.96 -6.73 -35.92
C ASN A 395 9.67 -7.28 -34.52
N TRP A 396 9.02 -6.51 -33.66
CA TRP A 396 8.66 -6.91 -32.30
C TRP A 396 7.15 -6.78 -32.10
N ARG A 397 6.56 -7.76 -31.43
CA ARG A 397 5.12 -7.78 -31.14
C ARG A 397 4.91 -8.03 -29.66
N LEU A 398 4.05 -7.23 -29.03
CA LEU A 398 3.62 -7.44 -27.66
C LEU A 398 2.94 -8.82 -27.53
N GLU A 399 3.38 -9.60 -26.54
CA GLU A 399 2.84 -10.95 -26.29
C GLU A 399 2.24 -11.05 -24.88
N ARG A 400 2.85 -10.35 -23.91
CA ARG A 400 2.44 -10.38 -22.51
C ARG A 400 2.72 -9.04 -21.85
N VAL A 401 1.83 -8.66 -20.95
CA VAL A 401 1.99 -7.51 -20.05
C VAL A 401 1.85 -8.02 -18.63
N GLU A 402 2.74 -7.57 -17.76
CA GLU A 402 2.65 -7.80 -16.31
C GLU A 402 2.53 -6.46 -15.61
N TRP A 403 1.77 -6.45 -14.52
CA TRP A 403 1.61 -5.29 -13.68
C TRP A 403 2.12 -5.61 -12.28
N ARG A 404 2.84 -4.66 -11.71
CA ARG A 404 3.37 -4.78 -10.35
C ARG A 404 2.87 -3.61 -9.54
N GLU A 405 2.26 -3.92 -8.41
CA GLU A 405 1.93 -2.90 -7.44
C GLU A 405 3.23 -2.38 -6.80
N PRO A 406 3.20 -1.14 -6.28
CA PRO A 406 4.28 -0.58 -5.48
C PRO A 406 4.91 -1.52 -4.45
N VAL A 407 4.09 -2.38 -3.83
CA VAL A 407 4.50 -3.32 -2.77
C VAL A 407 5.06 -4.63 -3.29
N ASP A 408 4.82 -4.95 -4.57
CA ASP A 408 5.21 -6.21 -5.21
C ASP A 408 6.65 -6.18 -5.73
N ILE A 409 7.21 -4.99 -5.91
CA ILE A 409 8.55 -4.72 -6.44
C ILE A 409 9.57 -5.13 -5.35
N SER A 410 10.04 -6.40 -5.38
CA SER A 410 10.96 -6.98 -4.38
C SER A 410 12.45 -6.88 -4.80
N PRO A 411 13.36 -6.56 -3.87
CA PRO A 411 14.81 -6.50 -4.07
C PRO A 411 15.57 -7.62 -3.37
N SER A 412 14.87 -8.55 -2.73
CA SER A 412 15.43 -9.89 -2.63
C SER A 412 15.61 -10.38 -4.07
N ASN A 413 16.68 -11.10 -4.40
CA ASN A 413 16.95 -11.70 -5.72
C ASN A 413 15.87 -12.72 -6.18
N ILE A 414 14.67 -12.64 -5.62
CA ILE A 414 13.54 -13.48 -5.86
C ILE A 414 12.82 -12.96 -7.10
N ALA A 415 13.11 -13.65 -8.19
CA ALA A 415 12.49 -13.43 -9.48
C ALA A 415 11.03 -13.91 -9.48
N MET A 416 10.15 -13.15 -10.11
CA MET A 416 8.85 -13.67 -10.50
C MET A 416 8.99 -14.59 -11.69
N GLY A 417 8.49 -15.81 -11.55
CA GLY A 417 8.33 -16.73 -12.66
C GLY A 417 7.11 -16.37 -13.51
N LEU A 418 7.34 -16.19 -14.81
CA LEU A 418 6.28 -16.15 -15.79
C LEU A 418 6.54 -17.14 -16.93
N LEU A 419 5.46 -17.50 -17.60
CA LEU A 419 5.46 -18.34 -18.78
C LEU A 419 5.34 -17.48 -20.04
N LEU A 420 6.22 -17.74 -21.01
CA LEU A 420 6.13 -17.16 -22.35
C LEU A 420 5.92 -18.28 -23.38
N PRO A 421 5.16 -18.03 -24.46
CA PRO A 421 5.08 -18.97 -25.58
C PRO A 421 6.47 -19.30 -26.15
N ALA A 422 6.79 -20.59 -26.27
CA ALA A 422 8.01 -21.03 -26.95
C ALA A 422 7.71 -21.26 -28.44
N ILE A 423 7.89 -20.20 -29.24
CA ILE A 423 7.57 -20.23 -30.68
C ILE A 423 8.85 -20.47 -31.50
N PRO A 424 8.94 -21.55 -32.30
CA PRO A 424 10.09 -21.76 -33.17
C PRO A 424 10.24 -20.65 -34.22
N ASN A 425 11.47 -20.22 -34.45
CA ASN A 425 11.84 -19.40 -35.59
C ASN A 425 11.95 -20.31 -36.82
N GLY A 426 11.21 -20.01 -37.89
CA GLY A 426 11.15 -20.85 -39.08
C GLY A 426 12.45 -20.87 -39.89
N SER A 427 13.34 -19.88 -39.68
CA SER A 427 14.62 -19.76 -40.38
C SER A 427 15.80 -20.39 -39.61
N THR A 428 15.77 -20.41 -38.28
CA THR A 428 16.89 -20.94 -37.46
C THR A 428 16.56 -22.22 -36.70
N GLY A 429 15.29 -22.58 -36.56
CA GLY A 429 14.84 -23.73 -35.75
C GLY A 429 14.95 -23.52 -34.23
N LEU A 430 15.53 -22.40 -33.78
CA LEU A 430 15.60 -22.01 -32.37
C LEU A 430 14.32 -21.28 -31.95
N THR A 431 14.03 -21.20 -30.66
CA THR A 431 12.91 -20.37 -30.18
C THR A 431 13.15 -18.89 -30.51
N GLN A 432 12.09 -18.19 -30.90
CA GLN A 432 12.08 -16.75 -31.09
C GLN A 432 12.51 -16.01 -29.82
N ARG A 433 13.19 -14.88 -30.03
CA ARG A 433 13.75 -14.05 -28.97
C ARG A 433 12.67 -13.19 -28.33
N TYR A 434 12.88 -12.84 -27.07
CA TYR A 434 12.08 -11.87 -26.35
C TYR A 434 12.92 -10.66 -25.94
N ARG A 435 12.26 -9.51 -25.87
CA ARG A 435 12.75 -8.32 -25.17
C ARG A 435 11.70 -7.85 -24.18
N LEU A 436 12.13 -7.09 -23.20
CA LEU A 436 11.28 -6.62 -22.12
C LEU A 436 11.63 -5.19 -21.71
N SER A 437 10.66 -4.48 -21.16
CA SER A 437 10.80 -3.10 -20.70
C SER A 437 9.80 -2.82 -19.58
N ALA A 438 10.05 -1.77 -18.81
CA ALA A 438 9.22 -1.33 -17.69
C ALA A 438 8.81 0.14 -17.84
N ARG A 439 7.60 0.51 -17.41
CA ARG A 439 7.11 1.89 -17.42
C ARG A 439 6.19 2.18 -16.23
N ASN A 440 6.26 3.39 -15.69
CA ASN A 440 5.32 3.95 -14.73
C ASN A 440 4.73 5.28 -15.28
N GLY A 441 3.96 6.02 -14.47
CA GLY A 441 3.34 7.29 -14.89
C GLY A 441 4.29 8.44 -15.22
N VAL A 442 5.59 8.30 -14.97
CA VAL A 442 6.60 9.36 -15.14
C VAL A 442 7.84 8.92 -15.91
N GLU A 443 8.14 7.63 -15.99
CA GLU A 443 9.41 7.08 -16.44
C GLU A 443 9.22 5.79 -17.23
N GLN A 444 10.14 5.52 -18.16
CA GLN A 444 10.17 4.31 -18.99
C GLN A 444 11.62 3.82 -19.13
N SER A 445 11.83 2.52 -18.94
CA SER A 445 13.13 1.89 -19.12
C SER A 445 13.50 1.69 -20.59
N PRO A 446 14.81 1.54 -20.90
CA PRO A 446 15.26 0.91 -22.14
C PRO A 446 14.71 -0.52 -22.31
N PHE A 447 14.79 -1.05 -23.53
CA PHE A 447 14.46 -2.46 -23.80
C PHE A 447 15.64 -3.37 -23.48
N LEU A 448 15.40 -4.37 -22.62
CA LEU A 448 16.35 -5.43 -22.31
C LEU A 448 16.05 -6.64 -23.21
N TYR A 449 17.05 -7.15 -23.93
CA TYR A 449 16.91 -8.33 -24.80
C TYR A 449 17.94 -9.43 -24.48
N LEU A 450 18.74 -9.23 -23.43
CA LEU A 450 19.70 -10.20 -22.88
C LEU A 450 19.29 -10.59 -21.46
N GLY A 451 19.53 -11.84 -21.09
CA GLY A 451 19.36 -12.37 -19.74
C GLY A 451 20.38 -13.47 -19.46
N THR A 452 20.37 -14.03 -18.26
CA THR A 452 21.22 -15.18 -17.90
C THR A 452 20.41 -16.47 -17.89
N ASN A 453 20.99 -17.58 -18.35
CA ASN A 453 20.35 -18.89 -18.26
C ASN A 453 20.89 -19.66 -17.05
N ASN A 454 20.12 -19.71 -15.96
CA ASN A 454 20.54 -20.31 -14.69
C ASN A 454 20.70 -21.85 -14.76
N LEU A 455 20.21 -22.48 -15.83
CA LEU A 455 20.40 -23.92 -16.08
C LEU A 455 21.60 -24.23 -17.01
N ASP A 456 22.36 -23.22 -17.46
CA ASP A 456 23.61 -23.45 -18.21
C ASP A 456 24.71 -23.94 -17.27
N SER A 457 25.13 -25.20 -17.43
CA SER A 457 26.15 -25.84 -16.59
C SER A 457 27.56 -25.24 -16.71
N THR A 458 27.82 -24.45 -17.75
CA THR A 458 29.17 -23.92 -18.06
C THR A 458 29.27 -22.41 -17.85
N ARG A 459 28.19 -21.67 -18.11
CA ARG A 459 28.18 -20.20 -18.11
C ARG A 459 26.85 -19.62 -17.57
N PRO A 460 26.43 -19.96 -16.35
CA PRO A 460 25.13 -19.54 -15.80
C PRO A 460 24.98 -18.03 -15.61
N TYR A 461 26.08 -17.27 -15.63
CA TYR A 461 26.11 -15.82 -15.45
C TYR A 461 26.42 -15.03 -16.73
N LEU A 462 26.56 -15.69 -17.88
CA LEU A 462 26.84 -15.01 -19.15
C LEU A 462 25.54 -14.42 -19.73
N PRO A 463 25.42 -13.09 -19.91
CA PRO A 463 24.26 -12.51 -20.58
C PRO A 463 24.19 -12.95 -22.05
N THR A 464 23.06 -13.51 -22.46
CA THR A 464 22.78 -13.99 -23.83
C THR A 464 21.32 -13.69 -24.23
N PRO A 465 20.96 -13.74 -25.54
CA PRO A 465 19.61 -13.43 -25.99
C PRO A 465 18.52 -14.30 -25.35
N ILE A 466 17.48 -13.67 -24.80
CA ILE A 466 16.39 -14.36 -24.11
C ILE A 466 15.59 -15.19 -25.12
N THR A 467 15.67 -16.52 -25.01
CA THR A 467 15.03 -17.48 -25.92
C THR A 467 14.27 -18.54 -25.12
N PRO A 468 13.01 -18.29 -24.71
CA PRO A 468 12.29 -19.18 -23.80
C PRO A 468 12.16 -20.61 -24.34
N SER A 469 12.41 -21.62 -23.51
CA SER A 469 12.20 -23.04 -23.85
C SER A 469 11.93 -23.88 -22.59
N LYS A 470 11.49 -25.13 -22.77
CA LYS A 470 11.22 -26.08 -21.66
C LYS A 470 12.47 -26.49 -20.87
N THR A 471 13.67 -26.28 -21.41
CA THR A 471 14.95 -26.73 -20.82
C THR A 471 15.77 -25.60 -20.22
N GLN A 472 15.29 -24.36 -20.29
CA GLN A 472 16.03 -23.18 -19.86
C GLN A 472 15.28 -22.43 -18.76
N LEU A 473 16.03 -21.71 -17.92
CA LEU A 473 15.54 -20.83 -16.88
C LEU A 473 16.19 -19.47 -17.09
N TRP A 474 15.53 -18.60 -17.84
CA TRP A 474 16.04 -17.26 -18.08
C TRP A 474 15.83 -16.39 -16.84
N GLN A 475 16.83 -15.58 -16.49
CA GLN A 475 16.79 -14.64 -15.38
C GLN A 475 17.19 -13.24 -15.86
N VAL A 476 16.39 -12.26 -15.48
CA VAL A 476 16.64 -10.83 -15.71
C VAL A 476 16.43 -10.13 -14.37
N LEU A 477 17.51 -10.08 -13.58
CA LEU A 477 17.50 -9.63 -12.18
C LEU A 477 18.50 -8.50 -11.99
N GLU A 478 18.05 -7.40 -11.39
CA GLU A 478 18.90 -6.30 -10.94
C GLU A 478 18.41 -5.87 -9.54
N SER A 479 19.22 -6.10 -8.50
CA SER A 479 18.80 -5.85 -7.09
C SER A 479 19.18 -4.45 -6.58
N LEU A 480 20.08 -3.75 -7.28
CA LEU A 480 20.33 -2.34 -7.08
C LEU A 480 19.40 -1.55 -7.98
N SER A 481 18.94 -0.39 -7.54
CA SER A 481 18.16 0.52 -8.40
C SER A 481 18.85 0.71 -9.75
N PRO A 482 18.13 0.53 -10.87
CA PRO A 482 18.69 0.44 -12.20
C PRO A 482 19.14 1.81 -12.73
N GLU A 483 20.20 1.79 -13.54
CA GLU A 483 20.88 2.93 -14.20
C GLU A 483 22.05 3.57 -13.45
N ARG A 484 23.00 2.72 -13.06
CA ARG A 484 24.38 3.21 -12.95
C ARG A 484 25.16 2.77 -14.19
N GLY A 485 25.94 3.70 -14.76
CA GLY A 485 26.79 3.43 -15.93
C GLY A 485 27.88 2.38 -15.69
N ASP A 486 28.05 1.90 -14.46
CA ASP A 486 28.92 0.78 -14.10
C ASP A 486 28.22 -0.59 -14.09
N VAL A 487 26.88 -0.65 -14.18
CA VAL A 487 26.07 -1.88 -14.25
C VAL A 487 25.37 -2.00 -15.61
N LEU A 488 24.87 -0.90 -16.16
CA LEU A 488 24.18 -0.84 -17.46
C LEU A 488 24.93 0.06 -18.46
N ASP A 489 24.96 -0.30 -19.74
CA ASP A 489 25.43 0.59 -20.81
C ASP A 489 24.36 1.61 -21.24
N ALA A 490 24.72 2.52 -22.15
CA ALA A 490 23.81 3.56 -22.67
C ALA A 490 22.60 3.01 -23.46
N ALA A 491 22.62 1.74 -23.85
CA ALA A 491 21.50 1.04 -24.47
C ALA A 491 20.67 0.24 -23.44
N GLY A 492 21.05 0.28 -22.16
CA GLY A 492 20.41 -0.42 -21.05
C GLY A 492 20.90 -1.85 -20.83
N ASN A 493 21.93 -2.33 -21.53
CA ASN A 493 22.41 -3.70 -21.38
C ASN A 493 23.19 -3.86 -20.07
N VAL A 494 22.97 -4.97 -19.35
CA VAL A 494 23.78 -5.33 -18.18
C VAL A 494 25.22 -5.64 -18.61
N VAL A 495 26.17 -4.78 -18.23
CA VAL A 495 27.61 -4.91 -18.55
C VAL A 495 28.46 -5.40 -17.38
N ARG A 496 27.94 -5.36 -16.14
CA ARG A 496 28.65 -5.86 -14.95
C ARG A 496 27.67 -6.49 -13.96
N SER A 497 27.74 -7.82 -13.80
CA SER A 497 26.75 -8.57 -13.01
C SER A 497 27.16 -8.85 -11.55
N LYS A 498 28.38 -8.48 -11.11
CA LYS A 498 28.83 -8.84 -9.76
C LYS A 498 28.50 -7.73 -8.75
N GLN A 499 27.39 -7.96 -8.05
CA GLN A 499 27.02 -7.27 -6.82
C GLN A 499 27.25 -8.23 -5.66
N THR A 500 27.78 -7.74 -4.55
CA THR A 500 28.03 -8.59 -3.37
C THR A 500 26.92 -8.47 -2.35
N ALA A 501 26.44 -9.61 -1.87
CA ALA A 501 25.43 -9.68 -0.83
C ALA A 501 26.06 -9.50 0.55
N HIS A 502 25.51 -8.57 1.32
CA HIS A 502 25.87 -8.28 2.69
C HIS A 502 24.62 -8.46 3.56
N ALA A 503 24.66 -9.41 4.49
CA ALA A 503 23.61 -9.67 5.44
C ALA A 503 23.76 -8.75 6.66
N PHE A 504 22.72 -8.02 7.03
CA PHE A 504 22.71 -7.15 8.21
C PHE A 504 21.74 -7.72 9.24
N SER A 505 22.19 -7.80 10.47
CA SER A 505 21.41 -8.29 11.61
C SER A 505 21.65 -7.38 12.81
N ALA A 506 20.74 -7.43 13.75
CA ALA A 506 20.92 -6.76 15.03
C ALA A 506 20.66 -7.76 16.14
N ARG A 507 21.43 -7.67 17.23
CA ARG A 507 21.12 -8.32 18.50
C ARG A 507 20.94 -7.27 19.57
N GLN A 508 20.08 -7.55 20.53
CA GLN A 508 19.92 -6.69 21.69
C GLN A 508 21.12 -6.85 22.63
N ALA A 509 21.62 -5.74 23.16
CA ALA A 509 22.68 -5.76 24.17
C ALA A 509 22.26 -6.61 25.38
N GLY A 510 23.15 -7.52 25.81
CA GLY A 510 22.89 -8.44 26.92
C GLY A 510 22.12 -9.71 26.55
N THR A 511 21.70 -9.90 25.30
CA THR A 511 21.09 -11.16 24.83
C THR A 511 22.04 -12.00 23.99
N LEU A 512 21.81 -13.32 24.01
CA LEU A 512 22.52 -14.31 23.18
C LEU A 512 21.82 -14.57 21.84
N GLU A 513 20.66 -13.96 21.59
CA GLU A 513 19.94 -14.15 20.33
C GLU A 513 20.69 -13.47 19.18
N VAL A 514 21.31 -14.30 18.35
CA VAL A 514 21.94 -13.94 17.09
C VAL A 514 21.11 -14.59 15.98
N GLY A 515 20.52 -13.78 15.09
CA GLY A 515 19.88 -14.32 13.88
C GLY A 515 18.56 -13.67 13.48
N GLY A 516 18.53 -12.35 13.34
CA GLY A 516 17.37 -11.60 12.84
C GLY A 516 17.65 -10.11 12.63
N MET A 517 16.82 -9.45 11.81
CA MET A 517 16.70 -8.00 11.81
C MET A 517 15.79 -7.56 12.97
N ASN A 518 16.29 -7.65 14.21
CA ASN A 518 15.60 -7.05 15.37
C ASN A 518 15.19 -5.61 15.05
N PRO A 519 14.11 -5.03 15.60
CA PRO A 519 13.63 -3.74 15.11
C PRO A 519 14.70 -2.64 15.07
N LEU A 520 15.02 -2.14 13.87
CA LEU A 520 15.99 -1.05 13.69
C LEU A 520 15.87 -0.34 12.35
N ARG A 521 16.50 0.83 12.26
CA ARG A 521 16.79 1.53 11.01
C ARG A 521 18.29 1.52 10.72
N PHE A 522 18.63 1.12 9.50
CA PHE A 522 19.96 1.22 8.92
C PHE A 522 20.09 2.46 8.02
N THR A 523 21.26 3.10 8.03
CA THR A 523 21.66 4.13 7.07
C THR A 523 23.03 3.78 6.49
N PHE A 524 23.19 3.79 5.17
CA PHE A 524 24.42 3.37 4.48
C PHE A 524 25.12 4.55 3.81
N GLN A 525 26.38 4.78 4.11
CA GLN A 525 27.17 5.88 3.56
C GLN A 525 28.31 5.35 2.69
N GLY A 526 28.51 5.92 1.51
CA GLY A 526 29.69 5.64 0.68
C GLY A 526 30.94 6.35 1.20
N VAL A 527 32.08 5.65 1.21
CA VAL A 527 33.41 6.19 1.55
C VAL A 527 34.20 6.34 0.25
N GLY A 528 34.32 7.58 -0.24
CA GLY A 528 34.90 7.84 -1.56
C GLY A 528 34.05 7.35 -2.74
N ASN A 529 32.88 6.78 -2.45
CA ASN A 529 31.87 6.29 -3.40
C ASN A 529 30.54 7.02 -3.16
N PRO A 530 29.63 7.09 -4.14
CA PRO A 530 28.26 7.54 -3.91
C PRO A 530 27.55 6.66 -2.85
N ASP A 531 26.65 7.27 -2.08
CA ASP A 531 25.79 6.51 -1.16
C ASP A 531 25.00 5.45 -1.96
N PRO A 532 24.92 4.20 -1.47
CA PRO A 532 24.23 3.14 -2.20
C PRO A 532 22.73 3.42 -2.20
N SER A 533 22.13 3.39 -3.39
CA SER A 533 20.68 3.39 -3.52
C SER A 533 20.19 1.97 -3.27
N MET A 534 19.34 1.83 -2.27
CA MET A 534 18.65 0.57 -2.01
C MET A 534 17.37 0.53 -2.84
N GLN A 535 16.73 -0.64 -2.93
CA GLN A 535 15.37 -0.78 -3.44
C GLN A 535 14.45 -1.14 -2.26
N ARG A 536 13.15 -0.77 -2.34
CA ARG A 536 12.18 -1.04 -1.28
C ARG A 536 11.94 -2.53 -1.20
N VAL A 537 12.34 -3.14 -0.09
CA VAL A 537 12.06 -4.55 0.19
C VAL A 537 10.75 -4.68 0.95
N ARG A 538 10.08 -5.82 0.80
CA ARG A 538 9.27 -6.46 1.82
C ARG A 538 9.46 -7.96 1.61
N GLN A 539 9.80 -8.72 2.65
CA GLN A 539 9.97 -10.16 2.54
C GLN A 539 9.19 -10.90 3.63
N MET A 540 7.92 -11.15 3.34
CA MET A 540 7.08 -12.02 4.15
C MET A 540 7.25 -13.47 3.68
N SER A 541 8.18 -14.22 4.28
CA SER A 541 8.48 -15.58 3.84
C SER A 541 7.61 -16.68 4.46
N SER A 542 6.60 -16.31 5.24
CA SER A 542 5.61 -17.27 5.71
C SER A 542 4.50 -17.48 4.70
N ILE A 543 4.33 -18.73 4.30
CA ILE A 543 3.14 -19.18 3.58
C ILE A 543 2.22 -19.90 4.56
N TYR A 544 0.93 -19.60 4.56
CA TYR A 544 -0.02 -20.53 5.18
C TYR A 544 -0.11 -21.73 4.23
N SER A 545 0.31 -22.92 4.68
CA SER A 545 0.19 -24.11 3.85
C SER A 545 -1.17 -24.74 4.08
N GLU A 546 -1.98 -24.74 3.03
CA GLU A 546 -3.23 -25.49 3.01
C GLU A 546 -3.02 -27.00 3.17
N ILE A 547 -1.80 -27.50 2.92
CA ILE A 547 -1.38 -28.90 3.09
C ILE A 547 -1.01 -29.19 4.55
N LEU A 548 -0.14 -28.39 5.16
CA LEU A 548 0.36 -28.60 6.53
C LEU A 548 -0.51 -27.99 7.62
N LYS A 549 -1.56 -27.25 7.27
CA LYS A 549 -2.51 -26.71 8.24
C LYS A 549 -1.85 -25.78 9.28
N ALA A 550 -0.78 -25.11 8.87
CA ALA A 550 0.03 -24.23 9.69
C ALA A 550 0.80 -23.24 8.79
N LYS A 551 1.40 -22.22 9.42
CA LYS A 551 2.43 -21.37 8.83
C LYS A 551 3.60 -22.28 8.39
N TYR A 552 3.74 -22.51 7.09
CA TYR A 552 4.74 -23.37 6.45
C TYR A 552 5.98 -22.56 6.06
N PHE A 553 7.14 -23.20 6.20
CA PHE A 553 8.44 -22.59 5.98
C PHE A 553 9.03 -22.91 4.60
N VAL A 554 9.32 -21.86 3.83
CA VAL A 554 10.64 -21.66 3.21
C VAL A 554 10.98 -20.17 3.29
N GLY A 555 11.35 -19.72 4.49
CA GLY A 555 12.00 -18.43 4.73
C GLY A 555 11.48 -17.71 5.97
N GLN A 556 12.25 -16.71 6.38
CA GLN A 556 12.17 -16.06 7.68
C GLN A 556 11.40 -14.74 7.54
N ASN A 557 10.40 -14.46 8.40
CA ASN A 557 9.60 -13.24 8.26
C ASN A 557 10.49 -12.02 8.50
N LEU A 558 10.53 -11.12 7.52
CA LEU A 558 11.31 -9.91 7.53
C LEU A 558 10.51 -8.78 6.87
N GLY A 559 9.98 -7.89 7.69
CA GLY A 559 9.55 -6.59 7.18
C GLY A 559 10.77 -5.67 7.17
N ALA A 560 11.59 -5.69 6.13
CA ALA A 560 12.63 -4.67 5.89
C ALA A 560 12.14 -3.76 4.78
N TYR A 561 12.13 -2.45 4.98
CA TYR A 561 11.44 -1.48 4.13
C TYR A 561 12.34 -0.29 3.83
N GLN A 562 12.42 0.12 2.57
CA GLN A 562 13.18 1.29 2.17
C GLN A 562 12.26 2.49 1.99
N TYR A 563 12.82 3.67 2.24
CA TYR A 563 12.27 4.95 1.82
C TYR A 563 12.60 5.23 0.34
N THR A 564 11.67 5.81 -0.44
CA THR A 564 11.80 6.13 -1.89
C THR A 564 13.13 6.79 -2.27
N ALA A 565 13.63 7.68 -1.41
CA ALA A 565 14.81 8.48 -1.68
C ALA A 565 16.02 8.08 -0.81
N GLY A 566 16.58 6.86 -0.95
CA GLY A 566 17.96 6.73 -0.48
C GLY A 566 18.59 5.39 -0.15
N ASN A 567 19.38 5.50 0.90
CA ASN A 567 20.37 4.61 1.48
C ASN A 567 19.94 4.21 2.90
N GLN A 568 18.64 4.20 3.17
CA GLN A 568 18.07 3.93 4.48
C GLN A 568 17.02 2.83 4.38
N VAL A 569 17.07 1.89 5.32
CA VAL A 569 16.11 0.79 5.44
C VAL A 569 15.72 0.64 6.90
N PHE A 570 14.44 0.44 7.19
CA PHE A 570 13.96 0.13 8.53
C PHE A 570 13.29 -1.23 8.56
N GLY A 571 13.10 -1.79 9.75
CA GLY A 571 12.07 -2.78 9.93
C GLY A 571 12.33 -3.79 11.03
N THR A 572 11.60 -4.90 11.00
CA THR A 572 11.43 -5.80 12.15
C THR A 572 11.40 -7.27 11.77
N ALA A 573 12.04 -8.11 12.60
CA ALA A 573 12.03 -9.56 12.56
C ALA A 573 12.44 -10.11 13.94
N PHE A 574 11.85 -11.24 14.34
CA PHE A 574 12.02 -11.79 15.70
C PHE A 574 12.37 -13.28 15.69
N GLY A 575 13.33 -13.66 16.55
CA GLY A 575 13.75 -15.04 16.79
C GLY A 575 15.07 -15.44 16.11
N PRO A 576 15.63 -16.60 16.47
CA PRO A 576 16.92 -17.08 15.94
C PRO A 576 16.85 -17.59 14.49
N SER A 577 15.62 -17.81 14.01
CA SER A 577 15.30 -18.15 12.62
C SER A 577 14.68 -16.95 11.90
N ALA A 578 15.05 -15.72 12.24
CA ALA A 578 14.60 -14.49 11.60
C ALA A 578 15.61 -14.02 10.54
N ALA A 579 15.13 -13.48 9.41
CA ALA A 579 16.04 -13.17 8.31
C ALA A 579 16.91 -11.97 8.70
N THR A 580 18.20 -12.08 8.39
CA THR A 580 19.04 -10.90 8.20
C THR A 580 18.52 -10.12 7.00
N THR A 581 18.55 -8.79 7.03
CA THR A 581 18.28 -8.03 5.81
C THR A 581 19.49 -8.11 4.89
N VAL A 582 19.32 -8.66 3.69
CA VAL A 582 20.41 -8.80 2.72
C VAL A 582 20.39 -7.60 1.79
N MET A 583 21.52 -6.91 1.73
CA MET A 583 21.74 -5.73 0.90
C MET A 583 22.83 -6.01 -0.11
N TYR A 584 22.68 -5.47 -1.31
CA TYR A 584 23.66 -5.61 -2.37
C TYR A 584 24.45 -4.31 -2.50
N PHE A 585 25.77 -4.42 -2.62
CA PHE A 585 26.65 -3.26 -2.80
C PHE A 585 27.47 -3.43 -4.09
N PRO A 586 27.66 -2.35 -4.87
CA PRO A 586 28.76 -2.27 -5.82
C PRO A 586 30.10 -2.43 -5.11
N PRO A 587 31.16 -2.88 -5.80
CA PRO A 587 32.50 -2.88 -5.22
C PRO A 587 32.91 -1.48 -4.74
N GLY A 588 33.34 -1.37 -3.48
CA GLY A 588 33.64 -0.09 -2.83
C GLY A 588 33.65 -0.18 -1.31
N ASP A 589 34.00 0.93 -0.66
CA ASP A 589 33.99 1.07 0.79
C ASP A 589 32.77 1.87 1.24
N TYR A 590 32.12 1.39 2.31
CA TYR A 590 30.91 1.95 2.87
C TYR A 590 30.94 1.93 4.40
N VAL A 591 30.06 2.69 5.05
CA VAL A 591 29.77 2.63 6.49
C VAL A 591 28.27 2.45 6.68
N ALA A 592 27.87 1.47 7.49
CA ALA A 592 26.49 1.24 7.86
C ALA A 592 26.25 1.72 9.31
N PHE A 593 25.24 2.55 9.52
CA PHE A 593 24.78 3.04 10.82
C PHE A 593 23.49 2.33 11.22
N ALA A 594 23.32 1.97 12.48
CA ALA A 594 22.12 1.36 13.03
C ALA A 594 21.57 2.19 14.20
N THR A 595 20.27 2.49 14.18
CA THR A 595 19.59 3.28 15.21
C THR A 595 18.16 2.80 15.46
N ARG A 596 17.65 3.06 16.68
CA ARG A 596 16.24 2.89 17.07
C ARG A 596 15.58 4.21 17.44
N GLY A 597 15.75 5.20 16.56
CA GLY A 597 15.33 6.57 16.79
C GLY A 597 16.29 7.38 17.68
N PRO A 598 15.99 8.68 17.90
CA PRO A 598 16.93 9.65 18.44
C PRO A 598 17.33 9.41 19.91
N MET A 599 16.58 8.59 20.65
CA MET A 599 16.91 8.25 22.05
C MET A 599 17.80 7.00 22.20
N SER A 600 18.09 6.32 21.08
CA SER A 600 18.91 5.12 21.05
C SER A 600 20.40 5.43 20.94
N HIS A 601 21.23 4.47 21.36
CA HIS A 601 22.65 4.48 21.03
C HIS A 601 22.83 4.28 19.51
N LEU A 602 23.80 4.98 18.92
CA LEU A 602 24.16 4.84 17.52
C LEU A 602 25.31 3.84 17.38
N ASP A 603 25.09 2.75 16.66
CA ASP A 603 26.14 1.79 16.30
C ASP A 603 26.53 1.96 14.82
N SER A 604 27.79 1.71 14.48
CA SER A 604 28.28 1.85 13.11
C SER A 604 29.36 0.83 12.77
N LEU A 605 29.31 0.30 11.53
CA LEU A 605 30.24 -0.72 11.04
C LEU A 605 30.74 -0.38 9.63
N PRO A 606 32.04 -0.59 9.34
CA PRO A 606 32.55 -0.50 7.96
C PRO A 606 32.07 -1.70 7.14
N VAL A 607 31.77 -1.47 5.87
CA VAL A 607 31.33 -2.47 4.90
C VAL A 607 32.22 -2.36 3.65
N ASN A 608 33.03 -3.37 3.38
CA ASN A 608 33.85 -3.45 2.17
C ASN A 608 33.19 -4.40 1.16
N ALA A 609 32.93 -3.91 -0.05
CA ALA A 609 32.33 -4.67 -1.14
C ALA A 609 33.38 -4.99 -2.23
N SER A 610 33.52 -6.25 -2.65
CA SER A 610 34.52 -6.65 -3.66
C SER A 610 34.10 -7.80 -4.58
N ASP A 611 34.54 -7.78 -5.84
CA ASP A 611 34.20 -8.80 -6.85
C ASP A 611 34.77 -10.21 -6.57
N THR A 612 35.39 -10.48 -5.42
CA THR A 612 35.94 -11.80 -5.09
C THR A 612 35.35 -12.40 -3.81
N GLN A 613 34.57 -11.65 -3.04
CA GLN A 613 34.04 -12.13 -1.76
C GLN A 613 32.76 -12.98 -1.89
N LEU A 614 32.52 -13.80 -0.86
CA LEU A 614 31.26 -14.52 -0.61
C LEU A 614 30.31 -13.65 0.22
N ASN A 615 29.07 -14.13 0.40
CA ASN A 615 28.09 -13.48 1.28
C ASN A 615 28.69 -13.22 2.66
N THR A 616 28.65 -11.97 3.11
CA THR A 616 29.26 -11.52 4.37
C THR A 616 28.20 -11.00 5.33
N SER A 617 28.31 -11.32 6.63
CA SER A 617 27.33 -10.91 7.65
C SER A 617 27.87 -9.82 8.58
N HIS A 618 27.02 -8.85 8.90
CA HIS A 618 27.28 -7.65 9.70
C HIS A 618 26.31 -7.60 10.89
N PRO A 619 26.72 -8.08 12.08
CA PRO A 619 25.89 -8.04 13.28
C PRO A 619 26.08 -6.73 14.06
N PHE A 620 25.00 -6.00 14.27
CA PHE A 620 24.95 -4.81 15.14
C PHE A 620 24.56 -5.17 16.57
N VAL A 621 25.07 -4.41 17.54
CA VAL A 621 24.62 -4.52 18.94
C VAL A 621 23.82 -3.28 19.27
N VAL A 622 22.52 -3.47 19.46
CA VAL A 622 21.58 -2.36 19.64
C VAL A 622 21.09 -2.34 21.08
N PHE A 623 20.89 -1.13 21.60
CA PHE A 623 20.31 -0.88 22.92
C PHE A 623 18.88 -0.39 22.75
N THR A 624 17.96 -0.91 23.57
CA THR A 624 16.57 -0.44 23.55
C THR A 624 16.56 1.05 23.93
N PRO A 625 15.85 1.92 23.18
CA PRO A 625 15.67 3.30 23.59
C PRO A 625 14.91 3.32 24.92
N THR A 626 15.63 3.60 26.01
CA THR A 626 15.01 3.69 27.34
C THR A 626 14.55 5.11 27.55
N LEU A 627 13.23 5.32 27.62
CA LEU A 627 12.64 6.60 27.98
C LEU A 627 12.72 6.83 29.49
N PRO A 628 12.70 8.09 29.95
CA PRO A 628 12.62 8.40 31.38
C PRO A 628 11.36 7.78 31.99
N ALA A 629 11.41 7.44 33.28
CA ALA A 629 10.28 6.80 33.95
C ALA A 629 9.00 7.63 33.81
N GLY A 630 7.93 6.96 33.39
CA GLY A 630 6.60 7.54 33.19
C GLY A 630 6.40 8.36 31.91
N TRP A 631 7.33 8.26 30.95
CA TRP A 631 7.16 8.79 29.60
C TRP A 631 6.89 7.67 28.59
N THR A 632 6.09 8.00 27.58
CA THR A 632 5.88 7.19 26.38
C THR A 632 6.12 8.03 25.12
N SER A 633 6.44 7.40 24.00
CA SER A 633 6.48 8.05 22.69
C SER A 633 5.16 7.85 21.94
N PHE A 634 4.70 8.90 21.26
CA PHE A 634 3.46 8.96 20.49
C PHE A 634 3.74 9.57 19.11
N ASP A 635 3.13 8.99 18.08
CA ASP A 635 3.14 9.55 16.73
C ASP A 635 1.79 9.32 16.02
N MET A 636 1.51 10.19 15.04
CA MET A 636 0.39 10.08 14.11
C MET A 636 0.97 10.12 12.70
N PRO A 637 1.36 8.97 12.14
CA PRO A 637 1.75 8.90 10.73
C PRO A 637 0.55 9.22 9.84
N GLY A 638 0.80 9.57 8.59
CA GLY A 638 -0.28 9.84 7.62
C GLY A 638 -1.06 8.57 7.28
N PRO A 639 -2.21 8.71 6.56
CA PRO A 639 -3.03 7.56 6.19
C PRO A 639 -2.23 6.55 5.36
N THR A 640 -2.62 5.28 5.42
CA THR A 640 -1.89 4.17 4.81
C THR A 640 -2.42 3.83 3.42
N GLN A 641 -1.86 2.79 2.80
CA GLN A 641 -2.39 2.21 1.57
C GLN A 641 -3.84 1.70 1.68
N ALA A 642 -4.37 1.58 2.91
CA ALA A 642 -5.77 1.23 3.10
C ALA A 642 -6.73 2.32 2.57
N THR A 643 -6.32 3.60 2.52
CA THR A 643 -7.16 4.68 1.98
C THR A 643 -6.50 5.55 0.93
N THR A 644 -5.31 6.12 1.18
CA THR A 644 -4.76 7.18 0.31
C THR A 644 -3.36 6.92 -0.24
N GLY A 645 -2.64 5.90 0.25
CA GLY A 645 -1.32 5.51 -0.24
C GLY A 645 -0.26 5.46 0.86
N GLY A 646 1.03 5.37 0.52
CA GLY A 646 2.12 5.40 1.52
C GLY A 646 2.55 4.04 2.05
N LEU A 647 2.91 3.97 3.34
CA LEU A 647 3.20 2.72 4.03
C LEU A 647 1.94 1.86 4.11
N ASN A 648 2.06 0.54 4.01
CA ASN A 648 0.98 -0.36 4.42
C ASN A 648 0.88 -0.36 5.97
N PRO A 649 -0.23 -0.83 6.57
CA PRO A 649 -0.38 -0.78 8.02
C PRO A 649 0.68 -1.58 8.82
N GLY A 650 1.16 -2.72 8.29
CA GLY A 650 2.24 -3.49 8.92
C GLY A 650 3.62 -2.81 8.84
N GLU A 651 3.87 -2.06 7.77
CA GLU A 651 5.04 -1.20 7.58
C GLU A 651 5.03 -0.03 8.54
N MET A 652 3.89 0.62 8.71
CA MET A 652 3.71 1.69 9.69
C MET A 652 4.11 1.22 11.09
N LEU A 653 3.61 0.05 11.52
CA LEU A 653 3.96 -0.52 12.82
C LEU A 653 5.42 -1.01 12.90
N SER A 654 5.96 -1.54 11.81
CA SER A 654 7.38 -1.91 11.72
C SER A 654 8.30 -0.68 11.85
N SER A 655 7.92 0.42 11.20
CA SER A 655 8.63 1.70 11.23
C SER A 655 8.58 2.29 12.64
N ALA A 656 7.39 2.32 13.26
CA ALA A 656 7.20 2.75 14.64
C ALA A 656 8.10 1.97 15.59
N LEU A 657 8.10 0.64 15.49
CA LEU A 657 8.88 -0.24 16.36
C LEU A 657 10.39 -0.11 16.13
N ALA A 658 10.81 0.05 14.87
CA ALA A 658 12.19 0.31 14.47
C ALA A 658 12.67 1.67 14.99
N GLU A 659 11.80 2.68 15.06
CA GLU A 659 12.11 4.03 15.55
C GLU A 659 11.87 4.20 17.06
N GLY A 660 11.42 3.17 17.78
CA GLY A 660 11.15 3.22 19.22
C GLY A 660 9.91 4.04 19.60
N VAL A 661 8.91 4.10 18.71
CA VAL A 661 7.59 4.66 18.97
C VAL A 661 6.71 3.61 19.65
N GLN A 662 6.18 3.94 20.83
CA GLN A 662 5.37 3.03 21.64
C GLN A 662 3.88 3.12 21.35
N VAL A 663 3.38 4.29 20.96
CA VAL A 663 1.96 4.52 20.64
C VAL A 663 1.83 5.19 19.29
N VAL A 664 0.97 4.65 18.43
CA VAL A 664 0.75 5.13 17.06
C VAL A 664 -0.74 5.23 16.78
N ALA A 665 -1.17 6.34 16.18
CA ALA A 665 -2.54 6.46 15.68
C ALA A 665 -2.67 5.86 14.27
N ARG A 666 -3.77 5.13 14.01
CA ARG A 666 -4.11 4.63 12.67
C ARG A 666 -5.03 5.63 11.96
N THR A 667 -4.47 6.46 11.10
CA THR A 667 -5.05 7.73 10.66
C THR A 667 -5.78 7.65 9.31
N GLU A 668 -6.44 6.54 9.01
CA GLU A 668 -7.08 6.32 7.71
C GLU A 668 -8.09 7.41 7.36
N GLU A 669 -8.16 7.77 6.07
CA GLU A 669 -9.04 8.85 5.62
C GLU A 669 -10.47 8.36 5.46
N ASP A 670 -11.40 8.98 6.19
CA ASP A 670 -12.83 8.67 6.16
C ASP A 670 -13.17 7.18 6.39
N VAL A 671 -12.38 6.50 7.22
CA VAL A 671 -12.59 5.10 7.60
C VAL A 671 -12.44 4.93 9.11
N LEU A 672 -13.37 4.24 9.75
CA LEU A 672 -13.19 3.75 11.13
C LEU A 672 -12.37 2.46 11.09
N THR A 673 -11.48 2.30 12.05
CA THR A 673 -10.49 1.22 12.03
C THR A 673 -10.46 0.43 13.33
N ASP A 674 -10.16 -0.88 13.23
CA ASP A 674 -9.95 -1.72 14.40
C ASP A 674 -8.46 -1.72 14.79
N PRO A 675 -8.07 -1.00 15.87
CA PRO A 675 -6.69 -0.95 16.32
C PRO A 675 -6.21 -2.27 16.94
N LYS A 676 -7.11 -3.06 17.55
CA LYS A 676 -6.76 -4.33 18.17
C LYS A 676 -6.49 -5.38 17.11
N ALA A 677 -7.37 -5.50 16.12
CA ALA A 677 -7.17 -6.41 15.00
C ALA A 677 -5.86 -6.09 14.27
N LEU A 678 -5.57 -4.81 13.99
CA LEU A 678 -4.30 -4.42 13.36
C LEU A 678 -3.08 -4.88 14.17
N ARG A 679 -3.08 -4.66 15.49
CA ARG A 679 -1.96 -5.07 16.35
C ARG A 679 -1.79 -6.59 16.39
N ASP A 680 -2.88 -7.32 16.50
CA ASP A 680 -2.88 -8.79 16.55
C ASP A 680 -2.42 -9.39 15.21
N GLU A 681 -2.89 -8.83 14.08
CA GLU A 681 -2.47 -9.21 12.72
C GLU A 681 -0.99 -8.91 12.48
N PHE A 682 -0.53 -7.71 12.82
CA PHE A 682 0.89 -7.33 12.73
C PHE A 682 1.77 -8.31 13.50
N ARG A 683 1.37 -8.65 14.73
CA ARG A 683 2.09 -9.62 15.55
C ARG A 683 2.14 -10.99 14.88
N ALA A 684 1.00 -11.49 14.40
CA ALA A 684 0.93 -12.77 13.69
C ALA A 684 1.77 -12.78 12.40
N GLU A 685 1.90 -11.64 11.74
CA GLU A 685 2.67 -11.43 10.52
C GLU A 685 4.18 -11.58 10.79
N ILE A 686 4.72 -10.80 11.72
CA ILE A 686 6.17 -10.73 11.99
C ILE A 686 6.70 -11.86 12.89
N ASP A 687 5.84 -12.51 13.68
CA ASP A 687 6.27 -13.57 14.59
C ASP A 687 6.60 -14.87 13.86
N THR A 688 7.55 -15.62 14.43
CA THR A 688 7.74 -17.04 14.13
C THR A 688 7.15 -17.86 15.31
N PRO A 689 6.58 -19.05 15.08
CA PRO A 689 5.92 -19.83 16.14
C PRO A 689 6.81 -20.22 17.34
N VAL A 690 8.12 -19.95 17.27
CA VAL A 690 9.14 -20.35 18.25
C VAL A 690 9.51 -19.19 19.20
N VAL A 691 9.05 -17.96 18.93
CA VAL A 691 9.40 -16.77 19.75
C VAL A 691 8.39 -16.58 20.88
N THR A 692 8.87 -16.58 22.13
CA THR A 692 8.05 -16.29 23.32
C THR A 692 7.97 -14.78 23.62
N ASP A 693 6.95 -14.33 24.37
CA ASP A 693 6.86 -12.94 24.85
C ASP A 693 8.11 -12.52 25.64
N ALA A 694 8.67 -13.42 26.46
CA ALA A 694 9.88 -13.15 27.23
C ALA A 694 11.10 -12.86 26.35
N GLN A 695 11.17 -13.48 25.16
CA GLN A 695 12.22 -13.20 24.17
C GLN A 695 11.97 -11.90 23.39
N ARG A 696 10.70 -11.49 23.20
CA ARG A 696 10.36 -10.20 22.56
C ARG A 696 10.62 -9.01 23.47
N VAL A 697 10.37 -9.12 24.77
CA VAL A 697 10.46 -7.99 25.71
C VAL A 697 11.78 -7.20 25.59
N PRO A 698 12.96 -7.83 25.53
CA PRO A 698 14.23 -7.11 25.32
C PRO A 698 14.34 -6.43 23.94
N LEU A 699 13.66 -6.97 22.92
CA LEU A 699 13.71 -6.51 21.52
C LEU A 699 12.70 -5.39 21.22
N GLY A 700 11.71 -5.18 22.10
CA GLY A 700 10.66 -4.17 22.00
C GLY A 700 9.26 -4.79 21.89
N SER A 701 8.30 -4.16 22.57
CA SER A 701 6.88 -4.54 22.52
C SER A 701 6.19 -4.02 21.27
N ASP A 702 5.15 -4.73 20.80
CA ASP A 702 4.29 -4.26 19.72
C ASP A 702 3.77 -2.86 20.02
N PRO A 703 3.85 -1.90 19.08
CA PRO A 703 3.29 -0.58 19.29
C PRO A 703 1.80 -0.67 19.64
N PHE A 704 1.38 0.13 20.62
CA PHE A 704 -0.04 0.31 20.91
C PHE A 704 -0.68 1.15 19.82
N VAL A 705 -1.86 0.74 19.37
CA VAL A 705 -2.57 1.41 18.27
C VAL A 705 -3.76 2.19 18.82
N VAL A 706 -3.85 3.47 18.49
CA VAL A 706 -5.03 4.31 18.75
C VAL A 706 -5.91 4.29 17.51
N GLY A 707 -7.19 3.94 17.67
CA GLY A 707 -8.19 4.10 16.62
C GLY A 707 -8.33 5.58 16.28
N ALA A 708 -8.16 5.93 15.01
CA ALA A 708 -8.26 7.29 14.55
C ALA A 708 -8.92 7.34 13.17
N ARG A 709 -9.30 8.55 12.79
CA ARG A 709 -9.88 8.87 11.49
C ARG A 709 -9.37 10.22 11.03
N SER A 710 -8.87 10.30 9.82
CA SER A 710 -8.48 11.56 9.19
C SER A 710 -9.46 12.00 8.13
N ALA A 711 -9.38 13.28 7.74
CA ALA A 711 -10.16 13.85 6.67
C ALA A 711 -9.39 14.97 5.96
N SER A 712 -9.42 14.95 4.63
CA SER A 712 -9.14 16.14 3.82
C SER A 712 -10.40 17.02 3.76
N LEU A 713 -10.33 18.18 4.42
CA LEU A 713 -11.41 19.16 4.49
C LEU A 713 -11.21 20.27 3.45
N GLY A 714 -12.26 21.06 3.20
CA GLY A 714 -12.15 22.22 2.30
C GLY A 714 -11.17 23.29 2.80
N ASP A 715 -10.89 23.29 4.10
CA ASP A 715 -10.07 24.28 4.79
C ASP A 715 -8.96 23.67 5.65
N GLY A 716 -8.57 22.41 5.43
CA GLY A 716 -7.56 21.78 6.27
C GLY A 716 -7.40 20.29 6.05
N PHE A 717 -6.46 19.71 6.81
CA PHE A 717 -6.41 18.28 7.05
C PHE A 717 -6.43 18.06 8.57
N ALA A 718 -7.28 17.17 9.04
CA ALA A 718 -7.49 16.95 10.46
C ALA A 718 -7.61 15.45 10.78
N THR A 719 -7.28 15.08 12.01
CA THR A 719 -7.44 13.73 12.53
C THR A 719 -8.15 13.76 13.87
N ALA A 720 -9.16 12.91 14.02
CA ALA A 720 -9.78 12.61 15.30
C ALA A 720 -9.21 11.30 15.86
N LEU A 721 -8.80 11.31 17.12
CA LEU A 721 -8.26 10.17 17.85
C LEU A 721 -9.31 9.54 18.77
N PHE A 722 -9.09 8.28 19.13
CA PHE A 722 -9.97 7.48 19.99
C PHE A 722 -11.40 7.40 19.42
N THR A 723 -11.48 7.08 18.13
CA THR A 723 -12.73 6.89 17.41
C THR A 723 -13.40 5.56 17.79
N PRO A 724 -14.70 5.38 17.49
CA PRO A 724 -15.41 4.14 17.76
C PRO A 724 -14.85 2.95 16.98
N ALA A 725 -15.16 1.74 17.44
CA ALA A 725 -14.87 0.51 16.69
C ALA A 725 -15.63 0.49 15.36
N PRO A 726 -15.05 -0.10 14.30
CA PRO A 726 -15.70 -0.16 13.00
C PRO A 726 -16.93 -1.07 13.02
N THR A 727 -17.94 -0.74 12.20
CA THR A 727 -19.09 -1.60 11.91
C THR A 727 -18.89 -2.40 10.63
N THR A 728 -19.84 -3.27 10.29
CA THR A 728 -19.87 -3.99 8.99
C THR A 728 -20.31 -3.09 7.82
N ASP A 729 -20.62 -1.82 8.08
CA ASP A 729 -20.99 -0.88 7.03
C ASP A 729 -19.76 -0.42 6.24
N ARG A 730 -19.99 0.14 5.05
CA ARG A 730 -18.93 0.69 4.21
C ARG A 730 -18.08 1.69 5.02
N HIS A 731 -16.76 1.67 4.80
CA HIS A 731 -15.79 2.51 5.54
C HIS A 731 -15.80 2.30 7.07
N GLY A 732 -16.21 1.12 7.53
CA GLY A 732 -16.30 0.81 8.96
C GLY A 732 -17.39 1.63 9.67
N GLY A 733 -18.35 2.20 8.94
CA GLY A 733 -19.38 3.09 9.48
C GLY A 733 -19.03 4.58 9.47
N ALA A 734 -17.84 4.97 9.00
CA ALA A 734 -17.49 6.37 8.85
C ALA A 734 -18.36 7.09 7.79
N ARG A 735 -18.81 8.30 8.11
CA ARG A 735 -19.55 9.18 7.18
C ARG A 735 -18.56 9.95 6.29
N PRO A 736 -18.73 10.05 4.96
CA PRO A 736 -17.82 10.83 4.12
C PRO A 736 -17.73 12.31 4.55
N SER A 737 -16.52 12.86 4.67
CA SER A 737 -16.28 14.24 5.13
C SER A 737 -16.29 15.29 4.02
N LYS A 738 -16.55 14.88 2.77
CA LYS A 738 -16.50 15.78 1.62
C LYS A 738 -17.45 16.96 1.79
N GLY A 739 -16.90 18.17 1.77
CA GLY A 739 -17.65 19.42 1.92
C GLY A 739 -17.82 19.90 3.36
N TRP A 740 -17.34 19.16 4.35
CA TRP A 740 -17.34 19.61 5.75
C TRP A 740 -16.27 20.67 6.00
N ASN A 741 -16.57 21.56 6.95
CA ASN A 741 -15.54 22.34 7.64
C ASN A 741 -15.04 21.59 8.89
N LEU A 742 -14.02 22.15 9.55
CA LEU A 742 -13.45 21.54 10.76
C LEU A 742 -14.46 21.40 11.92
N ALA A 743 -15.39 22.34 12.09
CA ALA A 743 -16.38 22.28 13.17
C ALA A 743 -17.31 21.07 13.02
N GLU A 744 -17.70 20.75 11.79
CA GLU A 744 -18.48 19.56 11.46
C GLU A 744 -17.65 18.30 11.67
N PHE A 745 -16.38 18.28 11.24
CA PHE A 745 -15.48 17.15 11.46
C PHE A 745 -15.27 16.84 12.95
N ILE A 746 -15.03 17.84 13.80
CA ILE A 746 -14.86 17.67 15.26
C ILE A 746 -16.02 16.88 15.87
N THR A 747 -17.24 17.06 15.35
CA THR A 747 -18.43 16.37 15.85
C THR A 747 -18.66 15.04 15.17
N GLN A 748 -18.59 15.01 13.84
CA GLN A 748 -19.00 13.88 13.00
C GLN A 748 -17.92 12.81 12.84
N ALA A 749 -16.68 13.08 13.25
CA ALA A 749 -15.61 12.09 13.31
C ALA A 749 -15.72 11.16 14.53
N GLU A 750 -16.53 11.53 15.53
CA GLU A 750 -16.83 10.74 16.73
C GLU A 750 -15.60 10.38 17.59
N GLY A 751 -14.49 11.12 17.44
CA GLY A 751 -13.30 10.98 18.28
C GLY A 751 -13.33 11.85 19.54
N ALA A 752 -12.43 11.56 20.48
CA ALA A 752 -12.31 12.26 21.76
C ALA A 752 -11.22 13.36 21.77
N TYR A 753 -10.42 13.47 20.71
CA TYR A 753 -9.34 14.45 20.59
C TYR A 753 -9.06 14.76 19.11
N THR A 754 -9.07 16.04 18.73
CA THR A 754 -8.90 16.49 17.34
C THR A 754 -7.59 17.24 17.14
N VAL A 755 -6.82 16.83 16.14
CA VAL A 755 -5.55 17.45 15.75
C VAL A 755 -5.69 18.05 14.36
N ILE A 756 -5.30 19.32 14.20
CA ILE A 756 -5.13 19.93 12.87
C ILE A 756 -3.69 19.78 12.40
N HIS A 757 -3.55 19.47 11.13
CA HIS A 757 -2.24 19.20 10.53
C HIS A 757 -1.76 20.36 9.68
N ARG A 758 -0.43 20.54 9.66
CA ARG A 758 0.29 21.53 8.85
C ARG A 758 -0.45 22.87 8.71
N PRO A 759 -0.74 23.59 9.81
CA PRO A 759 -1.68 24.72 9.82
C PRO A 759 -1.30 25.86 8.85
N ARG A 760 -0.01 26.05 8.52
CA ARG A 760 0.49 27.05 7.56
C ARG A 760 0.88 26.49 6.18
N GLY A 761 0.59 25.22 5.88
CA GLY A 761 0.83 24.63 4.56
C GLY A 761 -0.11 25.18 3.48
N PRO A 762 0.06 24.78 2.19
CA PRO A 762 -0.80 25.25 1.08
C PRO A 762 -2.30 24.98 1.28
N GLN A 763 -2.65 23.94 2.04
CA GLN A 763 -4.02 23.58 2.41
C GLN A 763 -4.23 23.64 3.93
N GLY A 764 -3.34 24.32 4.66
CA GLY A 764 -3.41 24.43 6.12
C GLY A 764 -4.50 25.40 6.57
N LEU A 765 -5.15 25.11 7.69
CA LEU A 765 -6.26 25.91 8.22
C LEU A 765 -5.93 27.40 8.35
N PHE A 766 -4.75 27.74 8.90
CA PHE A 766 -4.34 29.12 9.13
C PHE A 766 -3.95 29.84 7.83
N THR A 767 -3.56 29.09 6.80
CA THR A 767 -3.31 29.63 5.46
C THR A 767 -4.62 29.89 4.74
N VAL A 768 -5.50 28.89 4.68
CA VAL A 768 -6.75 28.97 3.90
C VAL A 768 -7.73 29.97 4.49
N ARG A 769 -7.89 29.99 5.82
CA ARG A 769 -8.79 30.93 6.51
C ARG A 769 -8.14 32.28 6.80
N GLY A 770 -6.82 32.37 6.75
CA GLY A 770 -6.03 33.53 7.16
C GLY A 770 -5.98 33.69 8.68
N PHE A 771 -4.82 33.50 9.28
CA PHE A 771 -4.57 33.77 10.70
C PHE A 771 -3.56 34.92 10.88
N ASP A 772 -3.89 35.88 11.73
CA ASP A 772 -2.98 36.94 12.17
C ASP A 772 -2.69 36.79 13.68
N PRO A 773 -1.44 36.50 14.09
CA PRO A 773 -1.09 36.34 15.50
C PRO A 773 -1.22 37.63 16.33
N LYS A 774 -1.49 38.79 15.70
CA LYS A 774 -1.68 40.08 16.39
C LYS A 774 -3.14 40.45 16.60
N VAL A 775 -4.08 39.63 16.14
CA VAL A 775 -5.52 39.87 16.25
C VAL A 775 -6.14 38.85 17.21
N ALA A 776 -7.06 39.30 18.07
CA ALA A 776 -7.69 38.42 19.05
C ALA A 776 -8.52 37.31 18.36
N ILE A 777 -8.48 36.09 18.89
CA ILE A 777 -9.27 34.96 18.38
C ILE A 777 -10.77 35.32 18.39
N GLY A 778 -11.48 34.95 17.31
CA GLY A 778 -12.92 35.25 17.16
C GLY A 778 -13.23 36.68 16.71
N THR A 779 -12.21 37.50 16.38
CA THR A 779 -12.40 38.88 15.90
C THR A 779 -11.63 39.17 14.62
N GLY A 780 -12.06 40.16 13.84
CA GLY A 780 -11.35 40.63 12.65
C GLY A 780 -11.03 39.50 11.65
N VAL A 781 -9.77 39.42 11.22
CA VAL A 781 -9.26 38.34 10.36
C VAL A 781 -9.35 36.96 11.02
N ASN A 782 -9.32 36.87 12.36
CA ASN A 782 -9.48 35.63 13.11
C ASN A 782 -10.94 35.32 13.50
N SER A 783 -11.93 36.01 12.91
CA SER A 783 -13.36 35.77 13.18
C SER A 783 -13.84 34.38 12.78
N TRP A 784 -13.11 33.69 11.89
CA TRP A 784 -13.42 32.30 11.52
C TRP A 784 -13.31 31.33 12.70
N TRP A 785 -12.57 31.69 13.76
CA TRP A 785 -12.40 30.86 14.95
C TRP A 785 -13.72 30.45 15.59
N THR A 786 -14.71 31.34 15.57
CA THR A 786 -16.06 31.14 16.14
C THR A 786 -17.10 30.73 15.10
N GLN A 787 -16.69 30.42 13.87
CA GLN A 787 -17.61 29.91 12.85
C GLN A 787 -18.03 28.48 13.20
N THR A 788 -19.29 28.15 12.94
CA THR A 788 -19.87 26.81 13.10
C THR A 788 -20.21 26.21 11.72
N GLY A 789 -20.79 25.02 11.70
CA GLY A 789 -21.36 24.41 10.50
C GLY A 789 -22.73 23.75 10.76
N PRO A 790 -23.55 23.49 9.73
CA PRO A 790 -24.86 22.86 9.88
C PRO A 790 -24.85 21.55 10.68
N ALA A 791 -23.80 20.74 10.55
CA ALA A 791 -23.64 19.46 11.25
C ALA A 791 -22.71 19.52 12.48
N SER A 792 -22.30 20.71 12.92
CA SER A 792 -21.32 20.91 14.01
C SER A 792 -21.89 20.76 15.42
N LEU A 793 -23.21 20.68 15.59
CA LEU A 793 -23.88 20.63 16.90
C LEU A 793 -23.39 21.69 17.90
N GLY A 794 -23.03 22.88 17.40
CA GLY A 794 -22.57 24.00 18.22
C GLY A 794 -21.06 24.06 18.46
N LYS A 795 -20.28 23.13 17.89
CA LYS A 795 -18.82 23.25 17.83
C LYS A 795 -18.40 24.35 16.86
N HIS A 796 -17.29 25.00 17.18
CA HIS A 796 -16.66 26.01 16.36
C HIS A 796 -15.44 25.46 15.64
N VAL A 797 -15.03 26.12 14.56
CA VAL A 797 -13.80 25.76 13.81
C VAL A 797 -12.58 25.80 14.73
N GLY A 798 -12.54 26.71 15.71
CA GLY A 798 -11.46 26.85 16.68
C GLY A 798 -11.48 25.85 17.86
N ASP A 799 -12.42 24.91 17.91
CA ASP A 799 -12.58 23.97 19.04
C ASP A 799 -11.69 22.70 18.93
N PHE A 800 -10.67 22.71 18.06
CA PHE A 800 -9.69 21.62 17.96
C PHE A 800 -8.74 21.62 19.17
N ASP A 801 -8.27 20.43 19.56
CA ASP A 801 -7.48 20.25 20.77
C ASP A 801 -5.99 20.54 20.57
N ALA A 802 -5.46 20.25 19.39
CA ALA A 802 -4.04 20.36 19.09
C ALA A 802 -3.74 20.75 17.64
N LEU A 803 -2.52 21.24 17.43
CA LEU A 803 -1.93 21.44 16.12
C LEU A 803 -0.61 20.69 15.98
N GLU A 804 -0.31 20.28 14.75
CA GLU A 804 1.02 19.83 14.36
C GLU A 804 1.99 21.03 14.38
N LEU A 805 2.79 21.11 15.44
CA LEU A 805 3.77 22.16 15.66
C LEU A 805 5.09 21.83 14.98
N LEU A 806 5.52 20.58 15.07
CA LEU A 806 6.73 20.04 14.44
C LEU A 806 6.34 18.90 13.50
N ARG A 807 6.73 18.99 12.23
CA ARG A 807 6.49 17.93 11.22
C ARG A 807 7.80 17.36 10.71
N ALA A 808 7.90 16.08 10.40
CA ALA A 808 9.06 15.54 9.68
C ALA A 808 8.87 15.51 8.16
N GLU A 809 7.62 15.38 7.69
CA GLU A 809 7.25 15.37 6.27
C GLU A 809 7.81 16.58 5.52
N GLY A 810 8.13 16.40 4.23
CA GLY A 810 8.42 17.49 3.30
C GLY A 810 9.67 18.29 3.64
N CYS A 811 10.56 17.72 4.44
CA CYS A 811 11.88 18.27 4.69
C CYS A 811 12.79 17.90 3.51
N ASP A 812 13.28 18.90 2.76
CA ASP A 812 14.24 18.65 1.68
C ASP A 812 15.64 18.43 2.30
N PRO A 813 16.24 17.23 2.13
CA PRO A 813 17.59 16.97 2.63
C PRO A 813 18.66 17.90 2.06
N ALA A 814 18.45 18.45 0.87
CA ALA A 814 19.38 19.38 0.23
C ALA A 814 19.19 20.82 0.71
N ASP A 815 17.94 21.25 0.95
CA ASP A 815 17.63 22.58 1.49
C ASP A 815 16.42 22.58 2.44
N PRO A 816 16.64 22.40 3.74
CA PRO A 816 15.56 22.36 4.71
C PRO A 816 15.14 23.74 5.25
N THR A 817 15.58 24.84 4.62
CA THR A 817 15.33 26.22 5.09
C THR A 817 13.85 26.61 5.05
N ALA A 818 13.12 26.18 4.01
CA ALA A 818 11.69 26.45 3.90
C ALA A 818 10.89 25.77 5.03
N TRP A 819 11.29 24.55 5.41
CA TRP A 819 10.71 23.82 6.53
C TRP A 819 10.91 24.57 7.85
N TYR A 820 12.13 25.05 8.13
CA TYR A 820 12.43 25.76 9.38
C TYR A 820 11.72 27.13 9.48
N THR A 821 11.51 27.77 8.32
CA THR A 821 10.71 29.00 8.22
C THR A 821 9.25 28.74 8.58
N GLU A 822 8.64 27.69 8.00
CA GLU A 822 7.26 27.28 8.31
C GLU A 822 7.11 26.95 9.81
N PHE A 823 8.02 26.15 10.38
CA PHE A 823 8.05 25.86 11.81
C PHE A 823 8.09 27.13 12.66
N SER A 824 8.96 28.09 12.30
CA SER A 824 9.09 29.36 13.03
C SER A 824 7.82 30.20 12.98
N THR A 825 7.11 30.21 11.85
CA THR A 825 5.79 30.87 11.73
C THR A 825 4.74 30.16 12.58
N VAL A 826 4.57 28.84 12.45
CA VAL A 826 3.58 28.06 13.21
C VAL A 826 3.82 28.17 14.71
N ARG A 827 5.08 28.15 15.16
CA ARG A 827 5.45 28.39 16.55
C ARG A 827 4.99 29.77 17.04
N SER A 828 5.12 30.80 16.21
CA SER A 828 4.70 32.16 16.56
C SER A 828 3.18 32.27 16.63
N ASP A 829 2.46 31.61 15.72
CA ASP A 829 1.00 31.50 15.75
C ASP A 829 0.52 30.77 17.02
N TRP A 830 1.17 29.66 17.35
CA TRP A 830 0.84 28.88 18.54
C TRP A 830 1.03 29.69 19.83
N PHE A 831 2.10 30.48 19.95
CA PHE A 831 2.29 31.38 21.09
C PHE A 831 1.20 32.45 21.19
N ALA A 832 0.73 32.98 20.05
CA ALA A 832 -0.40 33.91 20.05
C ALA A 832 -1.71 33.26 20.54
N LEU A 833 -1.91 31.96 20.28
CA LEU A 833 -3.01 31.20 20.87
C LEU A 833 -2.84 31.04 22.39
N LEU A 834 -1.65 30.64 22.84
CA LEU A 834 -1.36 30.48 24.28
C LEU A 834 -1.57 31.77 25.08
N ASN A 835 -1.27 32.93 24.49
CA ASN A 835 -1.49 34.23 25.11
C ASN A 835 -2.98 34.55 25.40
N GLN A 836 -3.90 33.78 24.84
CA GLN A 836 -5.35 34.01 24.91
C GLN A 836 -6.12 32.84 25.54
N GLN A 837 -5.43 31.77 25.93
CA GLN A 837 -6.03 30.50 26.35
C GLN A 837 -5.69 30.13 27.79
N THR A 838 -6.50 29.24 28.38
CA THR A 838 -6.38 28.85 29.80
C THR A 838 -5.77 27.45 29.95
N PRO A 839 -5.21 27.09 31.12
CA PRO A 839 -4.65 25.77 31.36
C PRO A 839 -5.63 24.61 31.10
N THR A 840 -6.92 24.83 31.32
CA THR A 840 -7.97 23.83 31.10
C THR A 840 -8.47 23.76 29.65
N ALA A 841 -8.23 24.81 28.85
CA ALA A 841 -8.70 24.93 27.47
C ALA A 841 -7.69 25.73 26.65
N PHE A 842 -6.63 25.04 26.21
CA PHE A 842 -5.62 25.55 25.30
C PHE A 842 -5.32 24.55 24.19
N THR A 843 -4.79 25.06 23.07
CA THR A 843 -4.35 24.30 21.91
C THR A 843 -2.95 23.72 22.14
N LYS A 844 -2.79 22.40 22.07
CA LYS A 844 -1.52 21.71 22.33
C LYS A 844 -0.63 21.73 21.09
N GLY A 845 0.69 21.80 21.29
CA GLY A 845 1.68 21.66 20.22
C GLY A 845 2.22 20.24 20.18
N LEU A 846 1.99 19.53 19.07
CA LEU A 846 2.46 18.15 18.87
C LEU A 846 3.57 18.08 17.82
N GLY A 847 4.47 17.10 17.98
CA GLY A 847 5.44 16.70 16.98
C GLY A 847 4.99 15.42 16.31
N LEU A 848 4.82 15.40 14.99
CA LEU A 848 4.26 14.28 14.24
C LEU A 848 5.08 14.00 12.97
N SER A 849 5.19 12.74 12.59
CA SER A 849 6.01 12.36 11.44
C SER A 849 5.44 12.92 10.14
N SER A 850 4.16 12.67 9.85
CA SER A 850 3.52 13.06 8.59
C SER A 850 2.03 13.25 8.76
N ALA A 851 1.49 14.32 8.18
CA ALA A 851 0.06 14.53 8.07
C ALA A 851 -0.53 13.82 6.85
N ARG A 852 0.27 13.66 5.79
CA ARG A 852 -0.13 12.99 4.55
C ARG A 852 0.55 11.65 4.44
N PHE A 853 0.05 10.81 3.53
CA PHE A 853 0.77 9.58 3.22
C PHE A 853 2.18 9.94 2.74
N SER A 854 3.16 9.20 3.24
CA SER A 854 4.56 9.33 2.84
C SER A 854 5.16 7.94 2.71
N LEU A 855 6.04 7.81 1.72
CA LEU A 855 6.91 6.64 1.55
C LEU A 855 8.32 6.91 2.06
N ASP A 856 8.60 8.16 2.45
CA ASP A 856 9.95 8.65 2.72
C ASP A 856 10.16 9.10 4.16
N THR A 857 9.07 9.22 4.92
CA THR A 857 9.10 9.68 6.29
C THR A 857 9.01 8.49 7.25
N PRO A 858 10.09 8.11 7.95
CA PRO A 858 10.02 7.20 9.08
C PRO A 858 8.94 7.59 10.10
N VAL A 859 8.19 6.60 10.58
CA VAL A 859 7.20 6.81 11.65
C VAL A 859 7.95 7.17 12.92
N GLY A 860 7.60 8.30 13.54
CA GLY A 860 8.30 8.86 14.69
C GLY A 860 9.51 9.71 14.36
N LEU A 861 9.82 10.02 13.09
CA LEU A 861 10.97 10.87 12.78
C LEU A 861 10.86 12.26 13.43
N ALA A 862 9.64 12.79 13.45
CA ALA A 862 9.16 13.71 14.48
C ALA A 862 8.14 12.94 15.31
N ARG A 863 8.09 13.22 16.61
CA ARG A 863 7.23 12.53 17.57
C ARG A 863 6.87 13.43 18.73
N THR A 864 5.87 13.00 19.48
CA THR A 864 5.51 13.61 20.76
C THR A 864 5.84 12.66 21.88
N TYR A 865 6.59 13.11 22.88
CA TYR A 865 6.72 12.37 24.14
C TYR A 865 5.59 12.79 25.07
N LEU A 866 4.90 11.81 25.66
CA LEU A 866 3.77 12.02 26.56
C LEU A 866 4.12 11.52 27.95
N LYS A 867 3.87 12.33 28.98
CA LYS A 867 4.07 11.96 30.38
C LYS A 867 2.81 11.27 30.91
N VAL A 868 2.83 9.94 30.93
CA VAL A 868 1.70 9.08 31.36
C VAL A 868 1.80 8.63 32.82
N GLY A 869 2.87 9.02 33.52
CA GLY A 869 3.09 8.69 34.93
C GLY A 869 3.40 7.21 35.14
N SER A 870 3.03 6.64 36.29
CA SER A 870 3.29 5.22 36.59
C SER A 870 2.30 4.24 35.95
N ALA A 871 1.45 4.71 35.03
CA ALA A 871 0.45 3.88 34.38
C ALA A 871 1.09 2.85 33.44
N ALA A 872 0.75 1.57 33.62
CA ALA A 872 1.05 0.56 32.62
C ALA A 872 0.06 0.69 31.46
N LEU A 873 0.56 0.74 30.22
CA LEU A 873 -0.28 0.80 29.03
C LEU A 873 -0.76 -0.60 28.63
N ASP A 874 -2.01 -0.66 28.17
CA ASP A 874 -2.67 -1.85 27.62
C ASP A 874 -3.42 -1.44 26.35
N GLN A 875 -3.41 -2.28 25.31
CA GLN A 875 -4.15 -2.05 24.07
C GLN A 875 -5.66 -1.86 24.30
N SER A 876 -6.24 -2.54 25.29
CA SER A 876 -7.65 -2.35 25.68
C SER A 876 -7.88 -1.13 26.59
N SER A 877 -6.82 -0.45 27.06
CA SER A 877 -6.91 0.67 27.98
C SER A 877 -5.83 1.72 27.73
N LEU A 878 -6.01 2.54 26.69
CA LEU A 878 -5.14 3.66 26.34
C LEU A 878 -5.58 5.01 26.96
N GLY A 879 -6.41 4.97 28.02
CA GLY A 879 -6.87 6.16 28.75
C GLY A 879 -5.75 7.11 29.22
N PRO A 880 -4.63 6.60 29.78
CA PRO A 880 -3.50 7.46 30.17
C PRO A 880 -2.90 8.26 29.02
N VAL A 881 -2.91 7.72 27.80
CA VAL A 881 -2.45 8.43 26.59
C VAL A 881 -3.41 9.58 26.26
N LEU A 882 -4.71 9.32 26.25
CA LEU A 882 -5.73 10.36 26.04
C LEU A 882 -5.64 11.46 27.10
N THR A 883 -5.46 11.10 28.38
CA THR A 883 -5.30 12.06 29.47
C THR A 883 -4.04 12.93 29.28
N ALA A 884 -2.91 12.35 28.89
CA ALA A 884 -1.69 13.12 28.62
C ALA A 884 -1.86 14.10 27.44
N LEU A 885 -2.57 13.68 26.38
CA LEU A 885 -2.91 14.53 25.24
C LEU A 885 -3.86 15.69 25.64
N GLN A 886 -4.91 15.39 26.40
CA GLN A 886 -5.91 16.37 26.85
C GLN A 886 -5.34 17.39 27.84
N THR A 887 -4.50 16.95 28.77
CA THR A 887 -3.81 17.82 29.74
C THR A 887 -2.63 18.55 29.11
N GLY A 888 -2.11 18.06 27.99
CA GLY A 888 -0.95 18.64 27.32
C GLY A 888 0.37 18.36 28.03
N ALA A 889 0.45 17.25 28.77
CA ALA A 889 1.69 16.74 29.36
C ALA A 889 2.62 16.15 28.28
N ALA A 890 3.05 17.01 27.35
CA ALA A 890 3.60 16.62 26.06
C ALA A 890 4.83 17.46 25.66
N VAL A 891 5.72 16.83 24.89
CA VAL A 891 6.92 17.45 24.30
C VAL A 891 7.03 17.04 22.86
N ALA A 892 6.92 18.01 21.94
CA ALA A 892 7.13 17.79 20.52
C ALA A 892 8.63 17.75 20.24
N SER A 893 9.10 16.74 19.50
CA SER A 893 10.53 16.55 19.27
C SER A 893 10.85 15.83 17.97
N THR A 894 11.97 16.21 17.35
CA THR A 894 12.65 15.48 16.26
C THR A 894 13.93 14.81 16.72
N GLY A 895 14.35 15.02 17.98
CA GLY A 895 15.61 14.54 18.52
C GLY A 895 15.61 14.49 20.04
N PRO A 896 16.03 15.56 20.75
CA PRO A 896 16.15 15.57 22.21
C PRO A 896 14.81 15.38 22.93
N LEU A 897 14.83 14.92 24.18
CA LEU A 897 13.67 14.95 25.07
C LEU A 897 13.93 15.89 26.25
N LEU A 898 12.94 16.71 26.59
CA LEU A 898 12.95 17.60 27.75
C LEU A 898 11.96 17.08 28.81
N ASP A 899 12.41 16.77 30.01
CA ASP A 899 11.53 16.63 31.18
C ASP A 899 11.74 17.84 32.09
N VAL A 900 10.73 18.70 32.13
CA VAL A 900 10.80 20.00 32.80
C VAL A 900 9.75 20.11 33.89
N SER A 901 10.06 20.82 34.96
CA SER A 901 9.08 21.12 36.00
C SER A 901 9.39 22.39 36.77
N VAL A 902 8.34 23.02 37.27
CA VAL A 902 8.38 24.09 38.27
C VAL A 902 7.62 23.60 39.49
N ASN A 903 8.26 23.53 40.66
CA ASN A 903 7.66 23.00 41.88
C ASN A 903 7.00 21.60 41.70
N GLY A 904 7.57 20.75 40.85
CA GLY A 904 7.03 19.42 40.51
C GLY A 904 5.90 19.42 39.48
N VAL A 905 5.39 20.59 39.08
CA VAL A 905 4.38 20.74 38.03
C VAL A 905 5.06 20.76 36.66
N GLY A 906 4.66 19.85 35.77
CA GLY A 906 5.19 19.73 34.41
C GLY A 906 4.33 20.41 33.34
N PRO A 907 4.65 20.20 32.05
CA PRO A 907 3.91 20.74 30.91
C PRO A 907 2.40 20.45 31.00
N GLY A 908 1.58 21.43 30.63
CA GLY A 908 0.12 21.41 30.74
C GLY A 908 -0.42 21.78 32.12
N GLY A 909 0.41 21.74 33.16
CA GLY A 909 0.00 22.01 34.54
C GLY A 909 0.02 23.50 34.92
N LEU A 910 -0.64 23.81 36.04
CA LEU A 910 -0.68 25.13 36.65
C LEU A 910 0.11 25.16 37.97
N VAL A 911 1.09 26.04 38.07
CA VAL A 911 1.82 26.39 39.29
C VAL A 911 1.03 27.47 40.03
N ALA A 912 0.70 27.22 41.30
CA ALA A 912 -0.03 28.17 42.13
C ALA A 912 0.86 29.34 42.61
N GLY A 913 0.24 30.50 42.79
CA GLY A 913 0.89 31.78 43.12
C GLY A 913 0.74 32.30 44.55
N PRO A 914 1.21 33.54 44.81
CA PRO A 914 1.93 34.44 43.89
C PRO A 914 3.43 34.12 43.79
N ALA A 915 4.05 34.36 42.62
CA ALA A 915 5.46 34.06 42.39
C ALA A 915 6.16 35.13 41.53
N ALA A 916 7.11 35.89 42.11
CA ALA A 916 7.94 36.85 41.35
C ALA A 916 9.05 36.17 40.53
N THR A 917 9.41 34.95 40.89
CA THR A 917 10.42 34.12 40.24
C THR A 917 10.04 32.67 40.47
N VAL A 918 10.32 31.81 39.50
CA VAL A 918 10.12 30.37 39.62
C VAL A 918 11.40 29.62 39.30
N THR A 919 11.72 28.58 40.07
CA THR A 919 12.85 27.70 39.78
C THR A 919 12.40 26.60 38.82
N LEU A 920 12.91 26.66 37.59
CA LEU A 920 12.67 25.66 36.55
C LEU A 920 13.75 24.58 36.62
N ASN A 921 13.33 23.33 36.80
CA ASN A 921 14.21 22.17 36.68
C ASN A 921 14.11 21.61 35.27
N ILE A 922 15.25 21.39 34.62
CA ILE A 922 15.35 20.88 33.26
C ILE A 922 16.17 19.59 33.28
N SER A 923 15.59 18.50 32.81
CA SER A 923 16.28 17.26 32.48
C SER A 923 16.26 17.07 30.97
N LEU A 924 17.42 17.28 30.35
CA LEU A 924 17.64 17.15 28.92
C LEU A 924 18.20 15.76 28.62
N TYR A 925 17.50 15.00 27.78
CA TYR A 925 17.95 13.71 27.27
C TYR A 925 18.36 13.84 25.80
N ALA A 926 19.64 13.62 25.50
CA ALA A 926 20.20 13.60 24.16
C ALA A 926 21.44 12.70 24.12
N PRO A 927 21.44 11.59 23.33
CA PRO A 927 22.65 10.81 23.08
C PRO A 927 23.74 11.63 22.37
N ASP A 928 24.99 11.18 22.42
CA ASP A 928 26.16 11.92 21.89
C ASP A 928 26.09 12.24 20.39
N TRP A 929 25.30 11.48 19.62
CA TRP A 929 25.09 11.71 18.20
C TRP A 929 23.93 12.70 17.91
N VAL A 930 23.11 13.04 18.89
CA VAL A 930 22.00 14.01 18.79
C VAL A 930 22.48 15.38 19.26
N PRO A 931 22.63 16.37 18.36
CA PRO A 931 23.21 17.64 18.74
C PRO A 931 22.20 18.53 19.48
N VAL A 932 22.71 19.25 20.48
CA VAL A 932 21.99 20.30 21.22
C VAL A 932 22.92 21.49 21.38
N ASP A 933 22.68 22.54 20.60
CA ASP A 933 23.54 23.73 20.55
C ASP A 933 22.99 24.86 21.43
N GLU A 934 21.68 24.90 21.66
CA GLU A 934 21.00 25.90 22.47
C GLU A 934 19.90 25.25 23.33
N VAL A 935 19.79 25.70 24.59
CA VAL A 935 18.60 25.51 25.43
C VAL A 935 18.07 26.88 25.83
N ARG A 936 16.76 27.09 25.72
CA ARG A 936 16.13 28.40 25.97
C ARG A 936 14.74 28.26 26.60
N VAL A 937 14.36 29.26 27.39
CA VAL A 937 13.05 29.37 28.04
C VAL A 937 12.31 30.57 27.48
N VAL A 938 11.07 30.39 27.07
CA VAL A 938 10.20 31.45 26.57
C VAL A 938 9.10 31.72 27.58
N VAL A 939 8.91 33.00 27.90
CA VAL A 939 7.84 33.48 28.79
C VAL A 939 6.90 34.37 27.99
N ASN A 940 5.62 34.02 27.89
CA ASN A 940 4.57 34.80 27.20
C ASN A 940 4.96 35.26 25.77
N GLY A 941 5.71 34.43 25.04
CA GLY A 941 6.15 34.71 23.67
C GLY A 941 7.24 35.79 23.55
N GLY A 942 7.77 36.29 24.66
CA GLY A 942 8.81 37.31 24.70
C GLY A 942 10.21 36.81 24.30
N THR A 943 11.22 37.66 24.47
CA THR A 943 12.62 37.34 24.19
C THR A 943 13.05 36.08 24.96
N PRO A 944 13.57 35.03 24.29
CA PRO A 944 13.98 33.81 24.96
C PRO A 944 15.13 34.05 25.96
N ILE A 945 15.07 33.39 27.11
CA ILE A 945 16.13 33.35 28.12
C ILE A 945 17.02 32.14 27.80
N ALA A 946 18.25 32.39 27.38
CA ALA A 946 19.21 31.32 27.10
C ALA A 946 19.68 30.65 28.40
N VAL A 947 19.67 29.32 28.43
CA VAL A 947 20.25 28.51 29.51
C VAL A 947 21.63 28.05 29.05
N PRO A 948 22.72 28.53 29.69
CA PRO A 948 24.06 28.15 29.27
C PRO A 948 24.26 26.64 29.33
N LEU A 949 24.71 25.99 28.25
CA LEU A 949 24.96 24.54 28.24
C LEU A 949 25.94 24.09 29.32
N ALA A 950 26.87 24.95 29.74
CA ALA A 950 27.81 24.70 30.83
C ALA A 950 27.14 24.58 32.22
N SER A 951 25.89 25.00 32.38
CA SER A 951 25.14 24.84 33.65
C SER A 951 24.59 23.42 33.82
N PHE A 952 24.54 22.63 32.74
CA PHE A 952 24.03 21.28 32.77
C PHE A 952 25.07 20.29 33.30
N LYS A 953 24.66 19.46 34.26
CA LYS A 953 25.47 18.36 34.80
C LYS A 953 25.07 17.05 34.14
N VAL A 954 26.03 16.33 33.56
CA VAL A 954 25.81 14.99 32.99
C VAL A 954 25.57 13.99 34.13
N SER A 955 24.57 13.12 33.97
CA SER A 955 24.28 12.05 34.92
C SER A 955 25.35 10.96 34.86
N ALA A 956 25.78 10.47 36.03
CA ALA A 956 26.70 9.33 36.12
C ALA A 956 26.03 7.98 35.81
N ALA A 957 24.70 7.92 35.86
CA ALA A 957 23.92 6.70 35.61
C ALA A 957 23.38 6.59 34.17
N ASP A 958 23.23 7.72 33.47
CA ASP A 958 22.77 7.78 32.08
C ASP A 958 23.47 8.94 31.38
N ASN A 959 24.41 8.64 30.48
CA ASN A 959 25.21 9.65 29.77
C ASN A 959 24.37 10.53 28.82
N ARG A 960 23.14 10.10 28.49
CA ARG A 960 22.20 10.89 27.68
C ARG A 960 21.56 12.01 28.49
N LEU A 961 21.47 11.85 29.82
CA LEU A 961 20.80 12.78 30.72
C LEU A 961 21.75 13.88 31.18
N ARG A 962 21.33 15.13 31.00
CA ARG A 962 21.96 16.32 31.56
C ARG A 962 20.90 17.14 32.30
N SER A 963 21.21 17.63 33.50
CA SER A 963 20.25 18.37 34.32
C SER A 963 20.75 19.76 34.72
N ALA A 964 19.84 20.73 34.75
CA ALA A 964 20.07 22.09 35.23
C ALA A 964 18.85 22.61 36.01
N SER A 965 19.08 23.52 36.94
CA SER A 965 18.04 24.29 37.63
C SER A 965 18.30 25.78 37.37
N VAL A 966 17.27 26.51 36.94
CA VAL A 966 17.39 27.91 36.50
C VAL A 966 16.25 28.72 37.10
N ASP A 967 16.57 29.86 37.69
CA ASP A 967 15.56 30.80 38.17
C ASP A 967 15.06 31.68 37.02
N ILE A 968 13.75 31.66 36.81
CA ILE A 968 13.08 32.38 35.74
C ILE A 968 12.26 33.54 36.33
N PRO A 969 12.55 34.81 35.98
CA PRO A 969 11.77 35.94 36.44
C PRO A 969 10.37 35.93 35.81
N MET A 970 9.33 36.15 36.64
CA MET A 970 7.94 36.23 36.17
C MET A 970 7.57 37.68 35.82
N PRO A 971 6.72 37.91 34.81
CA PRO A 971 6.27 39.25 34.43
C PRO A 971 5.42 39.86 35.56
N SER A 972 5.71 41.13 35.90
CA SER A 972 4.99 41.81 36.97
C SER A 972 3.51 42.02 36.61
N GLY A 973 2.61 41.63 37.53
CA GLY A 973 1.17 41.88 37.42
C GLY A 973 0.44 41.10 36.34
N LYS A 974 1.06 40.09 35.73
CA LYS A 974 0.44 39.21 34.72
C LYS A 974 0.81 37.77 34.98
N ASP A 975 -0.14 36.86 34.81
CA ASP A 975 0.16 35.45 34.81
C ASP A 975 0.97 35.06 33.58
N ALA A 976 1.60 33.89 33.64
CA ALA A 976 2.59 33.51 32.65
C ALA A 976 2.46 32.06 32.22
N TRP A 977 2.83 31.79 30.98
CA TRP A 977 3.16 30.45 30.52
C TRP A 977 4.66 30.37 30.18
N LEU A 978 5.23 29.20 30.40
CA LEU A 978 6.64 28.88 30.20
C LEU A 978 6.76 27.75 29.18
N VAL A 979 7.52 27.96 28.11
CA VAL A 979 7.89 26.92 27.15
C VAL A 979 9.41 26.75 27.16
N VAL A 980 9.89 25.51 27.20
CA VAL A 980 11.32 25.20 27.13
C VAL A 980 11.63 24.59 25.78
N GLU A 981 12.70 25.05 25.16
CA GLU A 981 13.18 24.59 23.86
C GLU A 981 14.63 24.17 23.93
N ALA A 982 14.99 23.12 23.21
CA ALA A 982 16.35 22.65 23.07
C ALA A 982 16.64 22.19 21.63
N GLY A 983 17.88 22.36 21.18
CA GLY A 983 18.31 21.88 19.87
C GLY A 983 19.11 22.93 19.11
N VAL A 984 18.78 23.14 17.84
CA VAL A 984 19.42 24.15 16.98
C VAL A 984 19.22 25.58 17.49
N PRO A 985 20.18 26.50 17.24
CA PRO A 985 20.05 27.90 17.63
C PRO A 985 18.90 28.62 16.89
N ARG A 986 18.20 29.55 17.54
CA ARG A 986 17.17 30.38 16.86
C ARG A 986 17.74 31.26 15.76
N THR A 987 19.01 31.61 15.84
CA THR A 987 19.73 32.42 14.86
C THR A 987 20.19 31.61 13.63
N GLN A 988 19.91 30.30 13.58
CA GLN A 988 20.28 29.44 12.46
C GLN A 988 19.68 29.96 11.14
N THR A 989 20.56 30.21 10.16
CA THR A 989 20.22 30.57 8.79
C THR A 989 20.78 29.55 7.82
N GLY A 990 19.99 29.16 6.82
CA GLY A 990 20.34 28.09 5.89
C GLY A 990 20.39 26.69 6.51
N PRO A 991 20.85 25.67 5.75
CA PRO A 991 20.90 24.29 6.18
C PRO A 991 21.76 24.10 7.44
N TYR A 992 21.19 23.48 8.47
CA TYR A 992 21.94 23.14 9.68
C TYR A 992 22.96 22.03 9.40
N GLN A 993 24.23 22.28 9.71
CA GLN A 993 25.31 21.30 9.60
C GLN A 993 25.87 21.03 10.99
N ALA A 994 25.66 19.81 11.47
CA ALA A 994 26.04 19.42 12.80
C ALA A 994 27.58 19.24 12.89
N GLY A 995 28.27 20.22 13.50
CA GLY A 995 29.69 20.15 13.85
C GLY A 995 30.69 20.72 12.83
N THR A 996 30.84 22.04 12.77
CA THR A 996 31.97 22.73 12.08
C THR A 996 32.75 23.65 13.05
N PRO A 997 34.00 24.03 12.72
CA PRO A 997 35.26 23.60 13.37
C PRO A 997 35.48 24.11 14.80
N GLY A 998 35.87 23.20 15.71
CA GLY A 998 36.30 23.51 17.08
C GLY A 998 35.88 22.50 18.14
N SER A 999 34.88 21.66 17.86
CA SER A 999 34.48 20.53 18.70
C SER A 999 34.96 19.21 18.10
N ASN A 1000 35.43 18.29 18.95
CA ASN A 1000 35.96 16.99 18.52
C ASN A 1000 34.82 16.11 17.97
N ASN A 1001 34.98 15.67 16.72
CA ASN A 1001 34.13 14.76 15.92
C ASN A 1001 32.75 15.31 15.49
N GLY A 1002 32.63 15.75 14.23
CA GLY A 1002 31.34 16.06 13.60
C GLY A 1002 30.36 14.90 13.73
N THR A 1003 29.17 15.19 14.26
CA THR A 1003 28.12 14.19 14.50
C THR A 1003 27.54 13.70 13.16
N PRO A 1004 27.14 12.41 13.06
CA PRO A 1004 26.50 11.86 11.87
C PRO A 1004 25.02 12.26 11.71
N TRP A 1005 24.51 13.21 12.52
CA TRP A 1005 23.11 13.65 12.52
C TRP A 1005 22.56 13.89 11.12
N ASN A 1006 23.19 14.76 10.31
CA ASN A 1006 22.68 15.10 8.97
C ASN A 1006 22.68 13.92 7.99
N LYS A 1007 23.43 12.85 8.26
CA LYS A 1007 23.43 11.62 7.45
C LYS A 1007 22.27 10.70 7.81
N ILE A 1008 21.95 10.62 9.10
CA ILE A 1008 20.93 9.71 9.64
C ILE A 1008 19.54 10.37 9.65
N MET A 1009 19.47 11.63 10.04
CA MET A 1009 18.26 12.46 10.15
C MET A 1009 18.27 13.51 9.04
N LYS A 1010 18.14 13.03 7.80
CA LYS A 1010 18.27 13.86 6.59
C LYS A 1010 17.26 15.00 6.55
N GLY A 1011 17.74 16.22 6.28
CA GLY A 1011 16.92 17.44 6.22
C GLY A 1011 16.44 17.95 7.58
N ILE A 1012 16.37 17.11 8.61
CA ILE A 1012 15.67 17.48 9.85
C ILE A 1012 16.61 18.15 10.84
N TYR A 1013 16.09 19.19 11.51
CA TYR A 1013 16.78 19.90 12.57
C TYR A 1013 16.49 19.21 13.91
N PRO A 1014 17.47 19.00 14.80
CA PRO A 1014 17.22 18.52 16.16
C PRO A 1014 16.51 19.62 16.95
N ILE A 1015 15.25 19.39 17.32
CA ILE A 1015 14.41 20.33 18.07
C ILE A 1015 13.61 19.55 19.09
N ALA A 1016 13.52 20.10 20.30
CA ALA A 1016 12.53 19.73 21.31
C ALA A 1016 11.84 20.99 21.81
N ILE A 1017 10.51 20.96 21.95
CA ILE A 1017 9.70 22.04 22.48
C ILE A 1017 8.62 21.47 23.40
N THR A 1018 8.55 21.97 24.64
CA THR A 1018 7.55 21.53 25.61
C THR A 1018 6.22 22.24 25.36
N ASN A 1019 5.10 21.60 25.69
CA ASN A 1019 3.88 22.34 25.98
C ASN A 1019 4.08 23.30 27.19
N PRO A 1020 3.23 24.33 27.35
CA PRO A 1020 3.43 25.34 28.39
C PRO A 1020 3.28 24.79 29.80
N ILE A 1021 4.11 25.26 30.73
CA ILE A 1021 3.79 25.26 32.18
C ILE A 1021 3.15 26.60 32.49
N PHE A 1022 1.95 26.60 33.06
CA PHE A 1022 1.26 27.82 33.45
C PHE A 1022 1.62 28.22 34.87
N VAL A 1023 1.70 29.51 35.14
CA VAL A 1023 2.03 30.08 36.45
C VAL A 1023 0.99 31.15 36.76
N ASP A 1024 0.23 30.94 37.83
CA ASP A 1024 -0.56 31.99 38.47
C ASP A 1024 0.41 32.91 39.22
N VAL A 1025 0.83 34.00 38.59
CA VAL A 1025 1.81 34.93 39.15
C VAL A 1025 1.16 35.83 40.19
N THR A 1026 -0.11 36.16 39.98
CA THR A 1026 -0.86 37.11 40.81
C THR A 1026 -1.50 36.47 42.05
N GLY A 1027 -1.66 35.15 42.06
CA GLY A 1027 -2.34 34.38 43.12
C GLY A 1027 -3.86 34.47 43.06
N GLY A 1028 -4.43 34.99 41.96
CA GLY A 1028 -5.87 35.21 41.76
C GLY A 1028 -6.55 34.15 40.90
N GLY A 1029 -5.84 33.09 40.52
CA GLY A 1029 -6.21 32.18 39.44
C GLY A 1029 -5.71 32.67 38.09
N TYR A 1030 -5.41 31.72 37.20
CA TYR A 1030 -4.76 32.02 35.93
C TYR A 1030 -5.64 32.86 34.99
N THR A 1031 -5.11 34.00 34.56
CA THR A 1031 -5.64 34.85 33.49
C THR A 1031 -4.67 34.90 32.31
N PRO A 1032 -5.10 34.58 31.07
CA PRO A 1032 -4.21 34.64 29.91
C PRO A 1032 -3.54 36.02 29.77
N PRO A 1033 -2.25 36.09 29.40
CA PRO A 1033 -1.47 37.33 29.45
C PRO A 1033 -1.88 38.40 28.42
N GLY A 1034 -2.67 38.03 27.42
CA GLY A 1034 -3.06 38.87 26.28
C GLY A 1034 -1.98 38.95 25.21
N LEU A 1035 -2.35 39.46 24.03
CA LEU A 1035 -1.46 39.69 22.88
C LEU A 1035 -0.43 40.80 23.11
#